data_AF-A0A4U8SPG5-F1
#
_entry.id   AF-A0A4U8SPG5-F1
#
_cell.length_a   1.000
_cell.length_b   1.000
_cell.length_c   1.000
_cell.angle_alpha   90.00
_cell.angle_beta   90.00
_cell.angle_gamma   90.00
#
_symmetry.space_group_name_H-M   'P 1'
#
loop_
_entity.id
_entity.type
_entity.pdbx_description
1 polymer ?
#
loop_
_entity_poly.entity_id
_entity_poly.type
_entity_poly.pdbx_seq_one_letter_code
_entity_poly.pdbx_strand_id
1 'polypeptide(L)'
;MQNTQEKIVTYEEIQKNTMLKWFFDSKIKHTADDEFFKAWQEYIKNEDMERIYLLEPLEDKSVKKLHWSDRLTMAQFIFLHPVYFSYEYYEFILQFIHDKKYLNILLYLLCISKKNQLEEVKKVILLLVDKGANLNTLFYNRDIDRREFEPLVFDLVSDYKYQDKKQKPKQLELLRFLLEIGADPNIKNIGGMNLLHYAVYTDSSFTQVVIESGKIKDINERVDKYRTDMYRDETALHIAVFDKQLSTVKALINAGADVNAINKWGETPLEMSESQSISKIIQKAGGKTLVELLESEEKAKNCKNSIWEESEKIGKNKRENEIIFQQNAIYYDTIHNEPLWKIFIEVSDEYLEKLNPIYYIYTKKDLEKLKSGDKYKPNKRDELKALIKDESINLKDIDISLITDMSFVFSDSERKDFSGIEDWDMSKVTNTNYMFYNAKNFNHPLNKWDMSNVSSMKGMFYEAQSFNQPLDKWDTRNVTNMSEMFYYTRSFNQPLESWNVSNVRNMSGMFYRAESFNQPLDKWDTSNVTNMSDMFHKALSFNKPLENWNVSNVRNMSGMFYGAQSFNQPLDKWDTSNVTNMSDMFRKALSFNEPIESWDVSNVRDMGGMFGETDVFNQPLDKWDTSNVTNMSDMFYKAEKFNQPLESWNVSNVANMRNMFSETDLFNQPIENWDVSNVRDMGKMFDNAKKFNQPLESWNVSNVRNMYCMFNETSLFNQPLAKWDIKSVENMKCMFSEAKSFNQNLDTWDLSKVKNKEFIADRKKVKLNIPTKQSSANEKLLKAILRSNVDNFHKAIKAGANINEPIEVIEDYDDCEEYEGCSFLAVALDKALYHLTYFNHGKKGKFNKEKYEKKYAKAFEILNTLKSLNPDESGIECSAADRLNSIIETRDMELYDDPAAYGYADFEDKMSEDEWLACDPVKEYLESLEKEYE
;
A
#
# COMPACT_ATOMS: atom_id res chain seq x y z
N MET A 1 -18.65 36.53 -10.23
CA MET A 1 -19.79 36.07 -11.02
C MET A 1 -20.89 37.10 -10.93
N GLN A 2 -21.14 37.85 -12.00
CA GLN A 2 -22.35 38.66 -12.18
C GLN A 2 -23.12 38.01 -13.32
N ASN A 3 -24.42 37.74 -13.08
CA ASN A 3 -25.44 37.21 -13.99
C ASN A 3 -25.18 35.82 -14.61
N THR A 4 -25.70 34.78 -13.98
CA THR A 4 -25.96 33.48 -14.62
C THR A 4 -27.46 33.21 -14.52
N GLN A 5 -28.17 33.09 -15.64
CA GLN A 5 -29.57 32.68 -15.64
C GLN A 5 -29.64 31.15 -15.44
N GLU A 6 -30.24 30.72 -14.33
CA GLU A 6 -30.50 29.31 -14.02
C GLU A 6 -31.93 28.95 -14.42
N LYS A 7 -32.11 27.90 -15.23
CA LYS A 7 -33.44 27.38 -15.59
C LYS A 7 -33.65 26.00 -14.97
N ILE A 8 -34.76 25.85 -14.27
CA ILE A 8 -35.22 24.58 -13.70
C ILE A 8 -36.21 23.98 -14.68
N VAL A 9 -35.95 22.76 -15.14
CA VAL A 9 -36.86 22.03 -16.03
C VAL A 9 -37.38 20.81 -15.27
N THR A 10 -38.69 20.72 -15.15
CA THR A 10 -39.38 19.63 -14.45
C THR A 10 -39.47 18.38 -15.33
N TYR A 11 -39.54 17.20 -14.70
CA TYR A 11 -39.79 15.94 -15.42
C TYR A 11 -41.08 15.98 -16.24
N GLU A 12 -42.10 16.69 -15.75
CA GLU A 12 -43.36 16.86 -16.46
C GLU A 12 -43.19 17.71 -17.73
N GLU A 13 -42.39 18.78 -17.68
CA GLU A 13 -42.02 19.57 -18.86
C GLU A 13 -41.22 18.75 -19.87
N ILE A 14 -40.33 17.86 -19.41
CA ILE A 14 -39.60 16.94 -20.30
C ILE A 14 -40.54 15.95 -20.97
N GLN A 15 -41.46 15.34 -20.22
CA GLN A 15 -42.43 14.41 -20.81
C GLN A 15 -43.36 15.09 -21.82
N LYS A 16 -43.64 16.39 -21.62
CA LYS A 16 -44.47 17.21 -22.51
C LYS A 16 -43.73 17.80 -23.70
N ASN A 17 -42.40 17.93 -23.61
CA ASN A 17 -41.58 18.52 -24.67
C ASN A 17 -40.77 17.41 -25.37
N THR A 18 -41.20 17.06 -26.59
CA THR A 18 -40.56 16.01 -27.41
C THR A 18 -39.08 16.27 -27.70
N MET A 19 -38.65 17.52 -27.81
CA MET A 19 -37.23 17.88 -27.99
C MET A 19 -36.43 17.60 -26.71
N LEU A 20 -36.93 18.01 -25.54
CA LEU A 20 -36.28 17.73 -24.25
C LEU A 20 -36.27 16.23 -23.94
N LYS A 21 -37.38 15.54 -24.21
CA LYS A 21 -37.47 14.08 -24.09
C LYS A 21 -36.46 13.37 -24.98
N TRP A 22 -36.34 13.80 -26.24
CA TRP A 22 -35.34 13.28 -27.17
C TRP A 22 -33.92 13.54 -26.66
N PHE A 23 -33.64 14.72 -26.10
CA PHE A 23 -32.30 15.09 -25.60
C PHE A 23 -31.85 14.29 -24.38
N PHE A 24 -32.76 13.91 -23.47
CA PHE A 24 -32.44 13.18 -22.24
C PHE A 24 -32.65 11.65 -22.31
N ASP A 25 -33.02 11.10 -23.48
CA ASP A 25 -33.21 9.66 -23.65
C ASP A 25 -31.90 8.96 -24.03
N SER A 26 -31.30 8.27 -23.05
CA SER A 26 -30.03 7.53 -23.23
C SER A 26 -30.10 6.35 -24.19
N LYS A 27 -31.29 6.00 -24.69
CA LYS A 27 -31.48 4.92 -25.67
C LYS A 27 -31.45 5.44 -27.11
N ILE A 28 -31.50 6.75 -27.31
CA ILE A 28 -31.48 7.39 -28.61
C ILE A 28 -30.04 7.80 -28.95
N LYS A 29 -29.60 7.49 -30.17
CA LYS A 29 -28.31 7.99 -30.66
C LYS A 29 -28.52 9.43 -31.12
N HIS A 30 -27.90 10.38 -30.45
CA HIS A 30 -28.02 11.79 -30.80
C HIS A 30 -27.08 12.13 -31.96
N THR A 31 -27.61 12.75 -33.01
CA THR A 31 -26.82 13.21 -34.17
C THR A 31 -27.12 14.68 -34.48
N ALA A 32 -26.19 15.37 -35.17
CA ALA A 32 -26.39 16.77 -35.55
C ALA A 32 -27.43 16.97 -36.67
N ASP A 33 -27.82 15.87 -37.34
CA ASP A 33 -28.84 15.88 -38.39
C ASP A 33 -30.27 15.81 -37.81
N ASP A 34 -30.41 15.47 -36.53
CA ASP A 34 -31.70 15.41 -35.86
C ASP A 34 -32.33 16.81 -35.76
N GLU A 35 -33.61 16.91 -36.15
CA GLU A 35 -34.37 18.16 -36.08
C GLU A 35 -34.44 18.72 -34.66
N PHE A 36 -34.47 17.83 -33.66
CA PHE A 36 -34.49 18.18 -32.24
C PHE A 36 -33.16 18.74 -31.74
N PHE A 37 -32.03 18.35 -32.34
CA PHE A 37 -30.72 18.92 -32.01
C PHE A 37 -30.62 20.39 -32.46
N LYS A 38 -31.08 20.70 -33.68
CA LYS A 38 -31.10 22.08 -34.19
C LYS A 38 -32.08 22.96 -33.41
N ALA A 39 -33.26 22.44 -33.10
CA ALA A 39 -34.23 23.13 -32.25
C ALA A 39 -33.68 23.39 -30.83
N TRP A 40 -32.89 22.47 -30.28
CA TRP A 40 -32.23 22.64 -28.99
C TRP A 40 -31.15 23.73 -29.01
N GLN A 41 -30.32 23.77 -30.06
CA GLN A 41 -29.31 24.81 -30.24
C GLN A 41 -29.93 26.21 -30.33
N GLU A 42 -31.04 26.36 -31.06
CA GLU A 42 -31.78 27.63 -31.11
C GLU A 42 -32.41 27.98 -29.76
N TYR A 43 -32.96 27.00 -29.04
CA TYR A 43 -33.54 27.20 -27.72
C TYR A 43 -32.52 27.70 -26.68
N ILE A 44 -31.34 27.10 -26.60
CA ILE A 44 -30.28 27.57 -25.68
C ILE A 44 -29.79 28.97 -26.06
N LYS A 45 -29.57 29.21 -27.35
CA LYS A 45 -29.09 30.51 -27.85
C LYS A 45 -30.07 31.64 -27.58
N ASN A 46 -31.38 31.38 -27.65
CA ASN A 46 -32.41 32.40 -27.43
C ASN A 46 -32.63 32.71 -25.94
N GLU A 47 -32.29 31.79 -25.04
CA GLU A 47 -32.59 31.88 -23.61
C GLU A 47 -31.36 32.21 -22.73
N ASP A 48 -30.17 32.41 -23.32
CA ASP A 48 -28.90 32.77 -22.63
C ASP A 48 -28.59 31.89 -21.39
N MET A 49 -28.90 30.60 -21.50
CA MET A 49 -28.84 29.65 -20.38
C MET A 49 -27.43 29.08 -20.18
N GLU A 50 -26.90 29.21 -18.96
CA GLU A 50 -25.60 28.63 -18.60
C GLU A 50 -25.70 27.27 -17.87
N ARG A 51 -26.84 26.97 -17.21
CA ARG A 51 -27.04 25.74 -16.43
C ARG A 51 -28.50 25.25 -16.44
N ILE A 52 -28.68 23.93 -16.52
CA ILE A 52 -29.99 23.27 -16.53
C ILE A 52 -30.01 22.17 -15.46
N TYR A 53 -31.01 22.21 -14.58
CA TYR A 53 -31.28 21.19 -13.56
C TYR A 53 -32.53 20.40 -13.93
N LEU A 54 -32.47 19.08 -13.74
CA LEU A 54 -33.54 18.14 -14.05
C LEU A 54 -34.10 17.58 -12.74
N LEU A 55 -35.38 17.85 -12.48
CA LEU A 55 -36.07 17.40 -11.26
C LEU A 55 -37.08 16.32 -11.60
N GLU A 56 -36.99 15.16 -10.94
CA GLU A 56 -38.15 14.25 -10.84
C GLU A 56 -39.30 14.95 -10.12
N PRO A 57 -40.58 14.58 -10.40
CA PRO A 57 -41.71 15.37 -9.91
C PRO A 57 -41.76 15.31 -8.38
N LEU A 58 -41.54 16.45 -7.74
CA LEU A 58 -41.60 16.59 -6.29
C LEU A 58 -42.38 17.85 -5.94
N GLU A 59 -43.48 17.64 -5.22
CA GLU A 59 -44.37 18.67 -4.70
C GLU A 59 -43.59 19.70 -3.85
N ASP A 60 -43.64 20.96 -4.27
CA ASP A 60 -43.38 22.18 -3.49
C ASP A 60 -42.05 22.29 -2.68
N LYS A 61 -40.94 21.75 -3.19
CA LYS A 61 -39.61 22.01 -2.61
C LYS A 61 -38.72 22.82 -3.54
N SER A 62 -38.15 23.92 -3.03
CA SER A 62 -37.05 24.66 -3.67
C SER A 62 -35.89 23.71 -3.98
N VAL A 63 -35.25 23.85 -5.15
CA VAL A 63 -34.08 23.04 -5.59
C VAL A 63 -33.00 22.92 -4.51
N LYS A 64 -32.77 24.00 -3.73
CA LYS A 64 -31.79 24.03 -2.63
C LYS A 64 -32.13 23.10 -1.46
N LYS A 65 -33.39 22.65 -1.35
CA LYS A 65 -33.91 21.79 -0.28
C LYS A 65 -34.08 20.33 -0.69
N LEU A 66 -33.76 19.97 -1.94
CA LEU A 66 -33.88 18.59 -2.44
C LEU A 66 -32.69 17.72 -2.00
N HIS A 67 -32.91 16.42 -1.81
CA HIS A 67 -31.79 15.50 -1.66
C HIS A 67 -31.07 15.38 -3.01
N TRP A 68 -29.77 15.13 -2.97
CA TRP A 68 -28.88 15.31 -4.09
C TRP A 68 -28.98 14.22 -5.17
N SER A 69 -29.40 13.01 -4.77
CA SER A 69 -29.82 11.92 -5.69
C SER A 69 -30.88 12.36 -6.69
N ASP A 70 -31.70 13.34 -6.31
CA ASP A 70 -32.91 13.73 -7.03
C ASP A 70 -32.66 14.96 -7.94
N ARG A 71 -31.40 15.43 -8.01
CA ARG A 71 -30.94 16.58 -8.78
C ARG A 71 -30.06 16.13 -9.96
N LEU A 72 -30.66 15.58 -11.01
CA LEU A 72 -29.90 15.17 -12.21
C LEU A 72 -29.43 16.39 -13.01
N THR A 73 -28.16 16.44 -13.38
CA THR A 73 -27.56 17.52 -14.19
C THR A 73 -27.10 17.02 -15.57
N MET A 74 -27.05 17.91 -16.55
CA MET A 74 -26.54 17.61 -17.90
C MET A 74 -25.09 17.08 -17.86
N ALA A 75 -24.28 17.55 -16.90
CA ALA A 75 -22.93 17.04 -16.68
C ALA A 75 -22.92 15.55 -16.32
N GLN A 76 -23.77 15.11 -15.39
CA GLN A 76 -23.82 13.69 -14.98
C GLN A 76 -24.12 12.76 -16.18
N PHE A 77 -24.97 13.18 -17.12
CA PHE A 77 -25.30 12.38 -18.30
C PHE A 77 -24.12 12.20 -19.26
N ILE A 78 -23.33 13.25 -19.48
CA ILE A 78 -22.14 13.25 -20.35
C ILE A 78 -21.04 12.33 -19.78
N PHE A 79 -20.84 12.34 -18.46
CA PHE A 79 -19.79 11.56 -17.79
C PHE A 79 -20.18 10.10 -17.51
N LEU A 80 -21.46 9.78 -17.39
CA LEU A 80 -21.95 8.41 -17.17
C LEU A 80 -22.11 7.62 -18.48
N HIS A 81 -22.37 8.32 -19.59
CA HIS A 81 -22.72 7.71 -20.88
C HIS A 81 -21.91 8.26 -22.07
N PRO A 82 -20.57 8.40 -21.99
CA PRO A 82 -19.75 9.00 -23.05
C PRO A 82 -19.76 8.20 -24.37
N VAL A 83 -20.30 6.98 -24.36
CA VAL A 83 -20.36 6.02 -25.47
C VAL A 83 -21.51 6.28 -26.46
N TYR A 84 -22.47 7.14 -26.10
CA TYR A 84 -23.73 7.29 -26.87
C TYR A 84 -23.78 8.54 -27.78
N PHE A 85 -22.70 9.33 -27.82
CA PHE A 85 -22.70 10.65 -28.47
C PHE A 85 -21.76 10.71 -29.68
N SER A 86 -22.17 11.41 -30.74
CA SER A 86 -21.34 11.64 -31.95
C SER A 86 -20.30 12.74 -31.72
N TYR A 87 -19.31 12.83 -32.63
CA TYR A 87 -18.33 13.92 -32.62
C TYR A 87 -18.98 15.31 -32.56
N GLU A 88 -20.05 15.53 -33.31
CA GLU A 88 -20.78 16.80 -33.38
C GLU A 88 -21.52 17.12 -32.07
N TYR A 89 -21.98 16.09 -31.35
CA TYR A 89 -22.50 16.27 -30.00
C TYR A 89 -21.40 16.70 -29.03
N TYR A 90 -20.20 16.12 -29.13
CA TYR A 90 -19.05 16.56 -28.33
C TYR A 90 -18.62 18.00 -28.69
N GLU A 91 -18.61 18.37 -29.97
CA GLU A 91 -18.34 19.73 -30.43
C GLU A 91 -19.33 20.74 -29.83
N PHE A 92 -20.60 20.37 -29.74
CA PHE A 92 -21.62 21.17 -29.09
C PHE A 92 -21.45 21.23 -27.58
N ILE A 93 -21.36 20.08 -26.90
CA ILE A 93 -21.39 20.04 -25.44
C ILE A 93 -20.14 20.64 -24.80
N LEU A 94 -19.00 20.55 -25.48
CA LEU A 94 -17.75 21.17 -25.08
C LEU A 94 -17.74 22.70 -25.29
N GLN A 95 -18.80 23.30 -25.82
CA GLN A 95 -19.02 24.75 -25.72
C GLN A 95 -19.39 25.17 -24.30
N PHE A 96 -19.89 24.24 -23.48
CA PHE A 96 -20.32 24.50 -22.10
C PHE A 96 -19.32 23.99 -21.05
N ILE A 97 -18.33 23.18 -21.46
CA ILE A 97 -17.29 22.64 -20.58
C ILE A 97 -16.00 23.41 -20.83
N HIS A 98 -15.64 24.28 -19.88
CA HIS A 98 -14.43 25.11 -19.95
C HIS A 98 -13.34 24.71 -18.95
N ASP A 99 -13.66 23.88 -17.96
CA ASP A 99 -12.70 23.46 -16.95
C ASP A 99 -11.84 22.29 -17.45
N LYS A 100 -10.52 22.50 -17.41
CA LYS A 100 -9.51 21.55 -17.85
C LYS A 100 -9.58 20.20 -17.12
N LYS A 101 -10.03 20.16 -15.86
CA LYS A 101 -10.23 18.91 -15.10
C LYS A 101 -11.26 18.02 -15.79
N TYR A 102 -12.39 18.60 -16.22
CA TYR A 102 -13.46 17.86 -16.87
C TYR A 102 -13.07 17.40 -18.28
N LEU A 103 -12.32 18.23 -19.00
CA LEU A 103 -11.72 17.83 -20.28
C LEU A 103 -10.78 16.63 -20.13
N ASN A 104 -9.95 16.61 -19.07
CA ASN A 104 -9.05 15.50 -18.77
C ASN A 104 -9.80 14.21 -18.39
N ILE A 105 -10.91 14.32 -17.64
CA ILE A 105 -11.75 13.16 -17.30
C ILE A 105 -12.42 12.58 -18.56
N LEU A 106 -12.96 13.41 -19.44
CA LEU A 106 -13.52 12.95 -20.71
C LEU A 106 -12.46 12.26 -21.58
N LEU A 107 -11.27 12.84 -21.63
CA LEU A 107 -10.13 12.26 -22.33
C LEU A 107 -9.82 10.84 -21.81
N TYR A 108 -9.72 10.67 -20.50
CA TYR A 108 -9.52 9.36 -19.88
C TYR A 108 -10.62 8.34 -20.23
N LEU A 109 -11.89 8.73 -20.04
CA LEU A 109 -13.04 7.85 -20.28
C LEU A 109 -13.14 7.38 -21.74
N LEU A 110 -12.75 8.24 -22.69
CA LEU A 110 -12.69 7.89 -24.10
C LEU A 110 -11.58 6.88 -24.40
N CYS A 111 -10.41 7.02 -23.76
CA CYS A 111 -9.28 6.11 -23.92
C CYS A 111 -9.56 4.70 -23.39
N ILE A 112 -10.30 4.56 -22.28
CA ILE A 112 -10.64 3.25 -21.70
C ILE A 112 -11.94 2.62 -22.28
N SER A 113 -12.67 3.33 -23.13
CA SER A 113 -13.94 2.84 -23.68
C SER A 113 -13.78 1.72 -24.72
N LYS A 114 -14.33 0.54 -24.39
CA LYS A 114 -14.31 -0.66 -25.26
C LYS A 114 -15.33 -0.61 -26.40
N LYS A 115 -16.33 0.27 -26.34
CA LYS A 115 -17.49 0.27 -27.24
C LYS A 115 -17.40 1.25 -28.41
N ASN A 116 -16.46 2.20 -28.39
CA ASN A 116 -16.37 3.27 -29.38
C ASN A 116 -15.61 2.86 -30.65
N GLN A 117 -16.01 3.41 -31.80
CA GLN A 117 -15.23 3.31 -33.05
C GLN A 117 -13.96 4.15 -32.94
N LEU A 118 -12.82 3.59 -33.36
CA LEU A 118 -11.50 4.21 -33.15
C LEU A 118 -11.36 5.59 -33.80
N GLU A 119 -11.83 5.75 -35.04
CA GLU A 119 -11.72 7.03 -35.76
C GLU A 119 -12.51 8.16 -35.10
N GLU A 120 -13.68 7.85 -34.55
CA GLU A 120 -14.48 8.83 -33.79
C GLU A 120 -13.81 9.20 -32.47
N VAL A 121 -13.19 8.23 -31.78
CA VAL A 121 -12.41 8.50 -30.56
C VAL A 121 -11.24 9.45 -30.85
N LYS A 122 -10.48 9.22 -31.94
CA LYS A 122 -9.36 10.09 -32.32
C LYS A 122 -9.81 11.53 -32.56
N LYS A 123 -10.92 11.73 -33.29
CA LYS A 123 -11.48 13.07 -33.55
C LYS A 123 -11.88 13.79 -32.27
N VAL A 124 -12.59 13.11 -31.35
CA VAL A 124 -13.00 13.73 -30.07
C VAL A 124 -11.80 14.02 -29.18
N ILE A 125 -10.75 13.19 -29.20
CA ILE A 125 -9.49 13.46 -28.48
C ILE A 125 -8.83 14.74 -29.01
N LEU A 126 -8.73 14.93 -30.32
CA LEU A 126 -8.19 16.18 -30.89
C LEU A 126 -8.98 17.40 -30.43
N LEU A 127 -10.32 17.30 -30.48
CA LEU A 127 -11.19 18.37 -30.02
C LEU A 127 -11.01 18.70 -28.53
N LEU A 128 -10.83 17.69 -27.68
CA LEU A 128 -10.55 17.87 -26.25
C LEU A 128 -9.18 18.53 -26.03
N VAL A 129 -8.15 18.09 -26.77
CA VAL A 129 -6.80 18.67 -26.71
C VAL A 129 -6.81 20.12 -27.19
N ASP A 130 -7.50 20.44 -28.28
CA ASP A 130 -7.68 21.80 -28.80
C ASP A 130 -8.36 22.72 -27.77
N LYS A 131 -9.27 22.15 -26.97
CA LYS A 131 -9.94 22.86 -25.85
C LYS A 131 -9.12 22.89 -24.56
N GLY A 132 -7.93 22.30 -24.53
CA GLY A 132 -6.97 22.41 -23.44
C GLY A 132 -6.85 21.18 -22.55
N ALA A 133 -7.41 20.02 -22.93
CA ALA A 133 -7.14 18.75 -22.26
C ALA A 133 -5.63 18.44 -22.29
N ASN A 134 -5.11 17.92 -21.19
CA ASN A 134 -3.70 17.57 -21.04
C ASN A 134 -3.51 16.05 -21.14
N LEU A 135 -2.88 15.61 -22.24
CA LEU A 135 -2.51 14.23 -22.52
C LEU A 135 -1.59 13.60 -21.47
N ASN A 136 -0.87 14.45 -20.73
CA ASN A 136 0.14 14.08 -19.74
C ASN A 136 -0.39 14.17 -18.31
N THR A 137 -1.71 14.18 -18.15
CA THR A 137 -2.36 14.17 -16.83
C THR A 137 -2.19 12.81 -16.17
N LEU A 138 -1.96 12.84 -14.86
CA LEU A 138 -1.90 11.65 -14.00
C LEU A 138 -3.31 11.32 -13.49
N PHE A 139 -3.71 10.07 -13.66
CA PHE A 139 -4.97 9.51 -13.17
C PHE A 139 -4.69 8.52 -12.05
N TYR A 140 -5.59 8.42 -11.07
CA TYR A 140 -5.43 7.47 -9.96
C TYR A 140 -6.22 6.19 -10.24
N ASN A 141 -5.52 5.07 -10.25
CA ASN A 141 -6.06 3.75 -10.50
C ASN A 141 -6.20 3.01 -9.15
N ARG A 142 -7.37 2.39 -8.94
CA ARG A 142 -7.72 1.68 -7.71
C ARG A 142 -8.00 0.22 -8.03
N ASP A 143 -6.96 -0.52 -8.36
CA ASP A 143 -7.04 -1.98 -8.38
C ASP A 143 -6.74 -2.53 -6.97
N ILE A 144 -7.24 -3.72 -6.66
CA ILE A 144 -7.33 -4.31 -5.30
C ILE A 144 -5.95 -4.37 -4.60
N ASP A 145 -4.87 -4.39 -5.37
CA ASP A 145 -3.49 -4.54 -4.87
C ASP A 145 -2.60 -3.29 -5.06
N ARG A 146 -3.03 -2.24 -5.77
CA ARG A 146 -2.19 -1.05 -6.05
C ARG A 146 -2.99 0.25 -6.01
N ARG A 147 -2.57 1.18 -5.15
CA ARG A 147 -3.13 2.55 -5.01
C ARG A 147 -2.18 3.54 -5.66
N GLU A 148 -2.30 3.75 -6.97
CA GLU A 148 -1.22 4.39 -7.74
C GLU A 148 -1.72 5.46 -8.72
N PHE A 149 -0.89 6.47 -8.95
CA PHE A 149 -1.11 7.51 -9.96
C PHE A 149 -0.32 7.18 -11.23
N GLU A 150 -0.99 7.13 -12.38
CA GLU A 150 -0.40 6.77 -13.67
C GLU A 150 -0.70 7.80 -14.76
N PRO A 151 0.26 8.10 -15.65
CA PRO A 151 -0.03 8.86 -16.87
C PRO A 151 -1.02 8.11 -17.76
N LEU A 152 -1.92 8.82 -18.45
CA LEU A 152 -2.95 8.26 -19.35
C LEU A 152 -2.48 7.11 -20.26
N VAL A 153 -1.25 7.21 -20.76
CA VAL A 153 -0.66 6.23 -21.69
C VAL A 153 -0.33 4.89 -21.04
N PHE A 154 -0.19 4.82 -19.71
CA PHE A 154 0.06 3.56 -18.97
C PHE A 154 -1.20 2.70 -18.89
N ASP A 155 -2.39 3.31 -18.75
CA ASP A 155 -3.66 2.57 -18.74
C ASP A 155 -3.93 1.84 -20.06
N LEU A 156 -3.40 2.35 -21.18
CA LEU A 156 -3.45 1.67 -22.49
C LEU A 156 -2.57 0.42 -22.56
N VAL A 157 -1.60 0.29 -21.64
CA VAL A 157 -0.56 -0.75 -21.59
C VAL A 157 -0.78 -1.76 -20.45
N SER A 158 -1.52 -1.40 -19.39
CA SER A 158 -1.72 -2.20 -18.15
C SER A 158 -2.46 -3.56 -18.29
N ASP A 159 -2.15 -4.47 -17.36
CA ASP A 159 -2.36 -5.94 -17.33
C ASP A 159 -3.85 -6.39 -17.25
N TYR A 160 -4.53 -6.90 -18.29
CA TYR A 160 -4.40 -8.17 -19.02
C TYR A 160 -4.74 -9.49 -18.31
N LYS A 161 -5.34 -9.48 -17.11
CA LYS A 161 -5.96 -10.72 -16.58
C LYS A 161 -7.34 -11.08 -17.16
N TYR A 162 -8.04 -10.18 -17.87
CA TYR A 162 -9.43 -10.43 -18.33
C TYR A 162 -9.87 -9.78 -19.67
N GLN A 163 -8.99 -9.51 -20.66
CA GLN A 163 -9.41 -8.84 -21.91
C GLN A 163 -9.30 -9.67 -23.20
N ASP A 164 -10.32 -9.50 -24.05
CA ASP A 164 -10.54 -10.07 -25.38
C ASP A 164 -9.39 -9.71 -26.35
N LYS A 165 -8.73 -10.72 -26.94
CA LYS A 165 -7.64 -10.58 -27.93
C LYS A 165 -8.00 -9.62 -29.09
N LYS A 166 -9.29 -9.36 -29.33
CA LYS A 166 -9.80 -8.44 -30.37
C LYS A 166 -9.51 -6.95 -30.14
N GLN A 167 -9.22 -6.50 -28.93
CA GLN A 167 -9.04 -5.05 -28.63
C GLN A 167 -7.59 -4.56 -28.77
N LYS A 168 -6.59 -5.46 -28.73
CA LYS A 168 -5.16 -5.13 -28.78
C LYS A 168 -4.76 -4.25 -29.98
N PRO A 169 -5.24 -4.50 -31.23
CA PRO A 169 -4.90 -3.64 -32.37
C PRO A 169 -5.36 -2.19 -32.19
N LYS A 170 -6.57 -1.99 -31.65
CA LYS A 170 -7.14 -0.67 -31.39
C LYS A 170 -6.33 0.10 -30.35
N GLN A 171 -5.86 -0.58 -29.29
CA GLN A 171 -5.03 0.03 -28.24
C GLN A 171 -3.64 0.41 -28.74
N LEU A 172 -2.99 -0.46 -29.53
CA LEU A 172 -1.69 -0.15 -30.16
C LEU A 172 -1.80 1.06 -31.08
N GLU A 173 -2.86 1.14 -31.88
CA GLU A 173 -3.10 2.28 -32.78
C GLU A 173 -3.46 3.56 -32.02
N LEU A 174 -4.23 3.46 -30.93
CA LEU A 174 -4.54 4.61 -30.07
C LEU A 174 -3.30 5.12 -29.33
N LEU A 175 -2.44 4.22 -28.84
CA LEU A 175 -1.17 4.61 -28.21
C LEU A 175 -0.25 5.34 -29.21
N ARG A 176 -0.10 4.80 -30.43
CA ARG A 176 0.65 5.48 -31.51
C ARG A 176 0.11 6.89 -31.73
N PHE A 177 -1.20 7.01 -31.89
CA PHE A 177 -1.86 8.28 -32.09
C PHE A 177 -1.60 9.27 -30.94
N LEU A 178 -1.75 8.85 -29.67
CA LEU A 178 -1.49 9.72 -28.51
C LEU A 178 -0.03 10.21 -28.45
N LEU A 179 0.93 9.34 -28.75
CA LEU A 179 2.36 9.70 -28.81
C LEU A 179 2.66 10.68 -29.96
N GLU A 180 1.97 10.54 -31.11
CA GLU A 180 2.07 11.46 -32.24
C GLU A 180 1.56 12.87 -31.89
N ILE A 181 0.44 12.97 -31.18
CA ILE A 181 -0.19 14.26 -30.82
C ILE A 181 0.36 14.91 -29.55
N GLY A 182 1.34 14.29 -28.87
CA GLY A 182 2.12 14.94 -27.79
C GLY A 182 2.03 14.32 -26.39
N ALA A 183 1.55 13.08 -26.26
CA ALA A 183 1.73 12.35 -25.01
C ALA A 183 3.23 12.04 -24.79
N ASP A 184 3.72 12.31 -23.58
CA ASP A 184 5.14 12.18 -23.21
C ASP A 184 5.39 10.80 -22.56
N PRO A 185 6.06 9.85 -23.25
CA PRO A 185 6.34 8.52 -22.70
C PRO A 185 7.43 8.54 -21.63
N ASN A 186 8.10 9.68 -21.41
CA ASN A 186 9.19 9.81 -20.43
C ASN A 186 8.67 10.17 -19.03
N ILE A 187 7.38 10.45 -18.88
CA ILE A 187 6.79 10.71 -17.56
C ILE A 187 6.80 9.41 -16.77
N LYS A 188 7.44 9.46 -15.59
CA LYS A 188 7.53 8.33 -14.69
C LYS A 188 6.23 8.15 -13.91
N ASN A 189 5.79 6.91 -13.74
CA ASN A 189 4.72 6.57 -12.81
C ASN A 189 5.21 6.61 -11.36
N ILE A 190 4.33 6.33 -10.40
CA ILE A 190 4.70 6.26 -8.98
C ILE A 190 5.73 5.17 -8.69
N GLY A 191 5.91 4.18 -9.55
CA GLY A 191 6.98 3.18 -9.44
C GLY A 191 8.35 3.68 -9.92
N GLY A 192 8.44 4.91 -10.45
CA GLY A 192 9.66 5.45 -11.04
C GLY A 192 9.94 4.95 -12.46
N MET A 193 8.99 4.23 -13.06
CA MET A 193 9.09 3.69 -14.41
C MET A 193 8.52 4.68 -15.42
N ASN A 194 9.26 4.97 -16.50
CA ASN A 194 8.68 5.61 -17.68
C ASN A 194 7.92 4.56 -18.54
N LEU A 195 7.25 5.00 -19.61
CA LEU A 195 6.41 4.11 -20.42
C LEU A 195 7.19 2.96 -21.07
N LEU A 196 8.47 3.15 -21.38
CA LEU A 196 9.31 2.10 -21.95
C LEU A 196 9.54 0.96 -20.96
N HIS A 197 9.88 1.28 -19.71
CA HIS A 197 10.02 0.26 -18.65
C HIS A 197 8.73 -0.54 -18.47
N TYR A 198 7.59 0.15 -18.46
CA TYR A 198 6.28 -0.47 -18.25
C TYR A 198 5.82 -1.32 -19.45
N ALA A 199 6.11 -0.88 -20.68
CA ALA A 199 5.81 -1.64 -21.89
C ALA A 199 6.65 -2.92 -22.02
N VAL A 200 7.89 -2.91 -21.54
CA VAL A 200 8.75 -4.10 -21.49
C VAL A 200 8.18 -5.13 -20.53
N TYR A 201 7.71 -4.68 -19.36
CA TYR A 201 7.11 -5.56 -18.34
C TYR A 201 5.82 -6.25 -18.81
N THR A 202 5.07 -5.65 -19.74
CA THR A 202 3.72 -6.11 -20.12
C THR A 202 3.71 -6.92 -21.41
N ASP A 203 3.99 -6.31 -22.57
CA ASP A 203 3.95 -6.98 -23.88
C ASP A 203 4.86 -6.30 -24.92
N SER A 204 5.67 -7.13 -25.58
CA SER A 204 6.68 -6.73 -26.56
C SER A 204 6.16 -5.84 -27.71
N SER A 205 4.88 -5.94 -28.09
CA SER A 205 4.31 -5.11 -29.17
C SER A 205 4.12 -3.64 -28.76
N PHE A 206 3.81 -3.36 -27.50
CA PHE A 206 3.77 -1.99 -26.98
C PHE A 206 5.17 -1.40 -26.87
N THR A 207 6.16 -2.23 -26.47
CA THR A 207 7.56 -1.80 -26.45
C THR A 207 8.01 -1.32 -27.83
N GLN A 208 7.66 -2.07 -28.89
CA GLN A 208 7.98 -1.69 -30.25
C GLN A 208 7.32 -0.36 -30.66
N VAL A 209 6.05 -0.14 -30.32
CA VAL A 209 5.35 1.14 -30.54
C VAL A 209 6.09 2.31 -29.87
N VAL A 210 6.49 2.13 -28.61
CA VAL A 210 7.17 3.17 -27.83
C VAL A 210 8.54 3.49 -28.42
N ILE A 211 9.33 2.48 -28.81
CA ILE A 211 10.64 2.68 -29.46
C ILE A 211 10.48 3.36 -30.83
N GLU A 212 9.56 2.87 -31.67
CA GLU A 212 9.30 3.42 -33.02
C GLU A 212 8.78 4.85 -33.00
N SER A 213 8.14 5.29 -31.91
CA SER A 213 7.66 6.66 -31.76
C SER A 213 8.79 7.71 -31.81
N GLY A 214 10.03 7.31 -31.48
CA GLY A 214 11.18 8.21 -31.38
C GLY A 214 11.05 9.27 -30.27
N LYS A 215 10.12 9.11 -29.33
CA LYS A 215 9.84 10.08 -28.25
C LYS A 215 10.55 9.77 -26.93
N ILE A 216 11.21 8.62 -26.81
CA ILE A 216 12.03 8.28 -25.63
C ILE A 216 13.31 9.12 -25.65
N LYS A 217 13.55 9.90 -24.57
CA LYS A 217 14.71 10.81 -24.45
C LYS A 217 16.00 10.05 -24.18
N ASP A 218 15.93 9.01 -23.34
CA ASP A 218 17.07 8.18 -22.99
C ASP A 218 16.62 6.71 -22.90
N ILE A 219 17.16 5.88 -23.80
CA ILE A 219 16.90 4.43 -23.86
C ILE A 219 17.48 3.70 -22.63
N ASN A 220 18.45 4.33 -21.95
CA ASN A 220 19.16 3.83 -20.78
C ASN A 220 18.69 4.47 -19.48
N GLU A 221 17.59 5.23 -19.53
CA GLU A 221 16.99 5.78 -18.33
C GLU A 221 16.71 4.64 -17.34
N ARG A 222 16.94 4.90 -16.07
CA ARG A 222 16.74 3.93 -15.00
C ARG A 222 15.44 4.15 -14.27
N VAL A 223 14.85 3.05 -13.80
CA VAL A 223 13.77 3.08 -12.82
C VAL A 223 14.25 3.76 -11.55
N ASP A 224 13.47 4.71 -11.02
CA ASP A 224 13.88 5.46 -9.83
C ASP A 224 14.18 4.53 -8.64
N LYS A 225 15.32 4.77 -7.98
CA LYS A 225 15.91 3.96 -6.91
C LYS A 225 15.02 3.75 -5.66
N TYR A 226 13.88 4.43 -5.55
CA TYR A 226 13.17 4.63 -4.29
C TYR A 226 11.77 4.01 -4.19
N ARG A 227 11.23 3.35 -5.23
CA ARG A 227 9.77 3.12 -5.30
C ARG A 227 9.19 1.75 -5.71
N THR A 228 9.93 0.80 -6.29
CA THR A 228 9.41 -0.58 -6.54
C THR A 228 10.34 -1.63 -5.97
N ASP A 229 9.93 -2.74 -5.37
CA ASP A 229 10.90 -3.66 -4.75
C ASP A 229 11.67 -4.54 -5.77
N MET A 230 11.08 -4.78 -6.94
CA MET A 230 11.60 -5.73 -7.93
C MET A 230 12.64 -5.14 -8.90
N TYR A 231 12.41 -3.95 -9.50
CA TYR A 231 13.23 -3.42 -10.61
C TYR A 231 13.92 -2.07 -10.32
N ARG A 232 14.26 -1.79 -9.05
CA ARG A 232 14.96 -0.52 -8.70
C ARG A 232 16.30 -0.41 -9.41
N ASP A 233 16.57 0.77 -9.96
CA ASP A 233 17.83 1.11 -10.63
C ASP A 233 18.12 0.25 -11.89
N GLU A 234 17.12 -0.49 -12.36
CA GLU A 234 17.19 -1.25 -13.60
C GLU A 234 16.95 -0.36 -14.81
N THR A 235 17.55 -0.72 -15.95
CA THR A 235 17.19 -0.18 -17.27
C THR A 235 16.16 -1.10 -17.93
N ALA A 236 15.48 -0.60 -18.97
CA ALA A 236 14.59 -1.43 -19.79
C ALA A 236 15.26 -2.71 -20.33
N LEU A 237 16.57 -2.67 -20.61
CA LEU A 237 17.33 -3.85 -21.07
C LEU A 237 17.45 -4.92 -19.98
N HIS A 238 17.71 -4.53 -18.73
CA HIS A 238 17.79 -5.48 -17.63
C HIS A 238 16.45 -6.19 -17.41
N ILE A 239 15.33 -5.45 -17.45
CA ILE A 239 13.97 -6.02 -17.31
C ILE A 239 13.70 -7.03 -18.44
N ALA A 240 14.01 -6.66 -19.69
CA ALA A 240 13.80 -7.54 -20.85
C ALA A 240 14.66 -8.82 -20.81
N VAL A 241 15.87 -8.73 -20.25
CA VAL A 241 16.76 -9.88 -20.05
C VAL A 241 16.24 -10.80 -18.95
N PHE A 242 15.85 -10.23 -17.80
CA PHE A 242 15.28 -10.97 -16.68
C PHE A 242 14.02 -11.76 -17.11
N ASP A 243 13.13 -11.12 -17.87
CA ASP A 243 11.90 -11.74 -18.39
C ASP A 243 12.13 -12.60 -19.66
N LYS A 244 13.38 -12.81 -20.08
CA LYS A 244 13.78 -13.68 -21.20
C LYS A 244 13.17 -13.27 -22.57
N GLN A 245 12.93 -11.97 -22.80
CA GLN A 245 12.27 -11.44 -23.99
C GLN A 245 13.24 -11.18 -25.17
N LEU A 246 13.51 -12.22 -25.97
CA LEU A 246 14.49 -12.17 -27.06
C LEU A 246 14.25 -11.04 -28.10
N SER A 247 13.01 -10.82 -28.52
CA SER A 247 12.64 -9.77 -29.49
C SER A 247 12.85 -8.38 -28.92
N THR A 248 12.41 -8.15 -27.68
CA THR A 248 12.56 -6.90 -26.94
C THR A 248 14.03 -6.55 -26.71
N VAL A 249 14.86 -7.52 -26.31
CA VAL A 249 16.31 -7.34 -26.14
C VAL A 249 16.97 -6.87 -27.44
N LYS A 250 16.63 -7.48 -28.59
CA LYS A 250 17.14 -7.04 -29.90
C LYS A 250 16.70 -5.61 -30.23
N ALA A 251 15.43 -5.29 -30.00
CA ALA A 251 14.89 -3.96 -30.26
C ALA A 251 15.59 -2.88 -29.41
N LEU A 252 15.80 -3.15 -28.12
CA LEU A 252 16.50 -2.24 -27.20
C LEU A 252 17.97 -2.04 -27.58
N ILE A 253 18.70 -3.12 -27.91
CA ILE A 253 20.10 -3.02 -28.36
C ILE A 253 20.20 -2.20 -29.65
N ASN A 254 19.31 -2.45 -30.62
CA ASN A 254 19.27 -1.68 -31.87
C ASN A 254 18.90 -0.20 -31.63
N ALA A 255 18.12 0.08 -30.58
CA ALA A 255 17.77 1.43 -30.15
C ALA A 255 18.86 2.13 -29.31
N GLY A 256 20.00 1.46 -29.05
CA GLY A 256 21.15 2.04 -28.36
C GLY A 256 21.24 1.73 -26.86
N ALA A 257 20.59 0.67 -26.38
CA ALA A 257 20.71 0.24 -24.99
C ALA A 257 22.15 -0.16 -24.63
N ASP A 258 22.62 0.30 -23.47
CA ASP A 258 23.93 -0.01 -22.92
C ASP A 258 23.96 -1.44 -22.38
N VAL A 259 24.61 -2.31 -23.15
CA VAL A 259 24.79 -3.74 -22.85
C VAL A 259 25.72 -4.00 -21.67
N ASN A 260 26.40 -2.97 -21.14
CA ASN A 260 27.32 -3.03 -20.01
C ASN A 260 26.82 -2.25 -18.79
N ALA A 261 25.58 -1.77 -18.80
CA ALA A 261 24.99 -1.06 -17.66
C ALA A 261 25.05 -1.95 -16.39
N ILE A 262 25.36 -1.36 -15.23
CA ILE A 262 25.52 -2.11 -13.97
C ILE A 262 24.34 -1.80 -13.05
N ASN A 263 23.52 -2.78 -12.70
CA ASN A 263 22.35 -2.58 -11.83
C ASN A 263 22.70 -2.44 -10.34
N LYS A 264 21.69 -2.35 -9.47
CA LYS A 264 21.87 -2.20 -8.01
C LYS A 264 22.54 -3.41 -7.32
N TRP A 265 22.54 -4.56 -7.96
CA TRP A 265 23.23 -5.76 -7.46
C TRP A 265 24.67 -5.85 -7.99
N GLY A 266 25.10 -4.86 -8.77
CA GLY A 266 26.39 -4.84 -9.42
C GLY A 266 26.49 -5.84 -10.57
N GLU A 267 25.37 -6.18 -11.21
CA GLU A 267 25.31 -7.14 -12.31
C GLU A 267 25.13 -6.43 -13.65
N THR A 268 25.78 -6.95 -14.70
CA THR A 268 25.53 -6.52 -16.08
C THR A 268 24.38 -7.33 -16.71
N PRO A 269 23.76 -6.86 -17.81
CA PRO A 269 22.76 -7.66 -18.53
C PRO A 269 23.27 -9.04 -18.96
N LEU A 270 24.57 -9.19 -19.20
CA LEU A 270 25.17 -10.49 -19.53
C LEU A 270 25.16 -11.44 -18.33
N GLU A 271 25.44 -10.93 -17.13
CA GLU A 271 25.46 -11.69 -15.89
C GLU A 271 24.05 -12.09 -15.43
N MET A 272 23.03 -11.26 -15.70
CA MET A 272 21.62 -11.58 -15.42
C MET A 272 21.00 -12.60 -16.39
N SER A 273 21.62 -12.82 -17.56
CA SER A 273 21.00 -13.60 -18.63
C SER A 273 21.11 -15.11 -18.39
N GLU A 274 20.00 -15.74 -18.03
CA GLU A 274 19.86 -17.21 -17.97
C GLU A 274 19.64 -17.86 -19.35
N SER A 275 19.38 -17.07 -20.40
CA SER A 275 19.10 -17.56 -21.75
C SER A 275 20.34 -17.50 -22.65
N GLN A 276 20.81 -18.66 -23.12
CA GLN A 276 22.01 -18.75 -23.95
C GLN A 276 21.90 -17.99 -25.28
N SER A 277 20.69 -17.83 -25.82
CA SER A 277 20.42 -17.03 -27.02
C SER A 277 20.53 -15.54 -26.75
N ILE A 278 20.05 -15.08 -25.60
CA ILE A 278 20.15 -13.67 -25.17
C ILE A 278 21.60 -13.33 -24.83
N SER A 279 22.31 -14.18 -24.07
CA SER A 279 23.72 -13.99 -23.73
C SER A 279 24.60 -13.84 -24.98
N LYS A 280 24.37 -14.66 -26.02
CA LYS A 280 25.09 -14.54 -27.31
C LYS A 280 24.83 -13.19 -28.01
N ILE A 281 23.61 -12.66 -27.93
CA ILE A 281 23.27 -11.37 -28.56
C ILE A 281 23.93 -10.23 -27.79
N ILE A 282 23.87 -10.27 -26.46
CA ILE A 282 24.52 -9.28 -25.58
C ILE A 282 26.04 -9.29 -25.82
N GLN A 283 26.68 -10.46 -25.85
CA GLN A 283 28.11 -10.61 -26.16
C GLN A 283 28.47 -10.07 -27.56
N LYS A 284 27.66 -10.39 -28.59
CA LYS A 284 27.86 -9.86 -29.94
C LYS A 284 27.74 -8.34 -30.02
N ALA A 285 26.91 -7.75 -29.17
CA ALA A 285 26.76 -6.31 -29.03
C ALA A 285 27.86 -5.66 -28.16
N GLY A 286 28.83 -6.45 -27.65
CA GLY A 286 29.95 -5.97 -26.84
C GLY A 286 29.70 -5.98 -25.33
N GLY A 287 28.67 -6.70 -24.87
CA GLY A 287 28.38 -6.91 -23.47
C GLY A 287 29.42 -7.80 -22.80
N LYS A 288 29.82 -7.40 -21.59
CA LYS A 288 30.86 -8.02 -20.77
C LYS A 288 30.34 -8.28 -19.36
N THR A 289 30.97 -9.20 -18.66
CA THR A 289 30.82 -9.38 -17.21
C THR A 289 31.50 -8.26 -16.44
N LEU A 290 31.14 -8.04 -15.17
CA LEU A 290 31.76 -7.01 -14.34
C LEU A 290 33.27 -7.25 -14.16
N VAL A 291 33.68 -8.52 -14.09
CA VAL A 291 35.09 -8.92 -13.99
C VAL A 291 35.85 -8.54 -15.26
N GLU A 292 35.24 -8.73 -16.44
CA GLU A 292 35.83 -8.33 -17.72
C GLU A 292 35.86 -6.80 -17.90
N LEU A 293 34.93 -6.05 -17.30
CA LEU A 293 34.91 -4.59 -17.32
C LEU A 293 35.99 -3.97 -16.42
N LEU A 294 36.22 -4.57 -15.24
CA LEU A 294 37.13 -4.04 -14.22
C LEU A 294 38.52 -4.69 -14.24
N GLU A 295 38.70 -5.69 -15.10
CA GLU A 295 39.94 -6.47 -15.30
C GLU A 295 40.49 -7.07 -13.98
N SER A 296 39.61 -7.31 -12.99
CA SER A 296 39.98 -7.78 -11.65
C SER A 296 38.78 -8.27 -10.87
N GLU A 297 38.85 -9.51 -10.38
CA GLU A 297 37.84 -10.08 -9.46
C GLU A 297 37.75 -9.31 -8.15
N GLU A 298 38.88 -8.82 -7.64
CA GLU A 298 38.93 -8.03 -6.40
C GLU A 298 38.24 -6.67 -6.59
N LYS A 299 38.49 -5.97 -7.71
CA LYS A 299 37.79 -4.71 -8.01
C LYS A 299 36.30 -4.92 -8.26
N ALA A 300 35.92 -6.02 -8.91
CA ALA A 300 34.51 -6.37 -9.10
C ALA A 300 33.80 -6.64 -7.77
N LYS A 301 34.43 -7.37 -6.86
CA LYS A 301 33.92 -7.61 -5.51
C LYS A 301 33.78 -6.32 -4.70
N ASN A 302 34.80 -5.45 -4.74
CA ASN A 302 34.76 -4.15 -4.06
C ASN A 302 33.69 -3.21 -4.64
N CYS A 303 33.50 -3.24 -5.97
CA CYS A 303 32.44 -2.49 -6.65
C CYS A 303 31.05 -2.97 -6.20
N LYS A 304 30.80 -4.29 -6.20
CA LYS A 304 29.55 -4.90 -5.71
C LYS A 304 29.26 -4.52 -4.26
N ASN A 305 30.27 -4.59 -3.39
CA ASN A 305 30.15 -4.20 -1.98
C ASN A 305 29.83 -2.71 -1.81
N SER A 306 30.51 -1.83 -2.56
CA SER A 306 30.25 -0.39 -2.51
C SER A 306 28.84 -0.04 -2.98
N ILE A 307 28.35 -0.69 -4.04
CA ILE A 307 26.98 -0.50 -4.55
C ILE A 307 25.96 -1.00 -3.52
N TRP A 308 26.22 -2.15 -2.88
CA TRP A 308 25.39 -2.69 -1.79
C TRP A 308 25.31 -1.72 -0.60
N GLU A 309 26.45 -1.22 -0.12
CA GLU A 309 26.52 -0.25 0.99
C GLU A 309 25.80 1.08 0.68
N GLU A 310 25.84 1.53 -0.58
CA GLU A 310 25.11 2.71 -1.03
C GLU A 310 23.60 2.45 -1.13
N SER A 311 23.19 1.24 -1.54
CA SER A 311 21.78 0.82 -1.59
C SER A 311 21.13 0.70 -0.20
N GLU A 312 21.88 0.29 0.84
CA GLU A 312 21.37 0.24 2.22
C GLU A 312 21.15 1.64 2.84
N LYS A 313 21.95 2.64 2.45
CA LYS A 313 21.80 4.04 2.93
C LYS A 313 20.54 4.74 2.39
N ILE A 314 19.94 4.19 1.34
CA ILE A 314 18.80 4.77 0.60
C ILE A 314 17.42 4.45 1.25
N GLY A 315 17.41 3.85 2.44
CA GLY A 315 16.20 3.52 3.22
C GLY A 315 15.51 4.66 4.01
N LYS A 316 15.71 5.94 3.68
CA LYS A 316 15.08 7.08 4.43
C LYS A 316 14.19 8.04 3.65
N ASN A 317 14.10 7.94 2.32
CA ASN A 317 13.34 8.89 1.48
C ASN A 317 12.22 8.28 0.63
N LYS A 318 11.51 7.26 1.15
CA LYS A 318 10.28 6.74 0.53
C LYS A 318 9.15 7.81 0.49
N ARG A 319 9.17 8.76 1.44
CA ARG A 319 8.10 9.74 1.68
C ARG A 319 8.19 11.03 0.85
N GLU A 320 9.39 11.55 0.59
CA GLU A 320 9.56 12.83 -0.12
C GLU A 320 9.05 12.79 -1.56
N ASN A 321 9.13 11.60 -2.16
CA ASN A 321 8.82 11.38 -3.55
C ASN A 321 7.32 11.04 -3.75
N GLU A 322 6.68 10.33 -2.82
CA GLU A 322 5.20 10.22 -2.78
C GLU A 322 4.52 11.59 -2.70
N ILE A 323 5.12 12.54 -1.96
CA ILE A 323 4.57 13.89 -1.76
C ILE A 323 4.66 14.75 -3.03
N ILE A 324 5.79 14.69 -3.77
CA ILE A 324 5.95 15.47 -5.03
C ILE A 324 4.98 14.99 -6.12
N PHE A 325 4.64 13.68 -6.14
CA PHE A 325 3.69 13.13 -7.12
C PHE A 325 2.23 13.48 -6.80
N GLN A 326 1.89 13.61 -5.51
CA GLN A 326 0.57 14.04 -5.04
C GLN A 326 0.25 15.51 -5.36
N GLN A 327 1.26 16.36 -5.56
CA GLN A 327 1.09 17.80 -5.83
C GLN A 327 0.62 18.12 -7.26
N ASN A 328 0.77 17.20 -8.22
CA ASN A 328 0.43 17.41 -9.63
C ASN A 328 -0.70 16.50 -10.17
N ALA A 329 -1.29 15.65 -9.33
CA ALA A 329 -2.28 14.67 -9.77
C ALA A 329 -3.72 15.12 -9.50
N ILE A 330 -4.63 14.79 -10.42
CA ILE A 330 -6.07 14.93 -10.18
C ILE A 330 -6.50 13.76 -9.28
N TYR A 331 -6.98 14.07 -8.08
CA TYR A 331 -7.50 13.08 -7.12
C TYR A 331 -8.63 12.25 -7.75
N TYR A 332 -8.45 10.94 -7.82
CA TYR A 332 -9.40 9.96 -8.39
C TYR A 332 -9.90 8.98 -7.29
N ASP A 333 -9.84 9.38 -6.01
CA ASP A 333 -10.09 8.49 -4.86
C ASP A 333 -11.58 8.15 -4.60
N THR A 334 -12.51 8.61 -5.43
CA THR A 334 -13.96 8.45 -5.17
C THR A 334 -14.73 7.63 -6.20
N ILE A 335 -14.11 7.07 -7.24
CA ILE A 335 -14.87 6.41 -8.32
C ILE A 335 -15.22 4.94 -8.04
N HIS A 336 -14.51 4.27 -7.12
CA HIS A 336 -14.72 2.83 -6.88
C HIS A 336 -15.37 2.42 -5.55
N ASN A 337 -15.52 3.32 -4.56
CA ASN A 337 -16.30 3.00 -3.34
C ASN A 337 -17.56 3.83 -3.14
N GLU A 338 -17.81 4.82 -4.01
CA GLU A 338 -19.04 5.60 -3.99
C GLU A 338 -19.51 5.79 -5.43
N PRO A 339 -20.80 5.65 -5.71
CA PRO A 339 -21.28 5.71 -7.08
C PRO A 339 -21.05 7.13 -7.63
N LEU A 340 -20.59 7.22 -8.89
CA LEU A 340 -20.10 8.44 -9.59
C LEU A 340 -20.93 9.72 -9.36
N TRP A 341 -22.23 9.62 -9.04
CA TRP A 341 -23.10 10.75 -8.71
C TRP A 341 -22.73 11.45 -7.38
N LYS A 342 -22.09 10.78 -6.40
CA LYS A 342 -21.74 11.33 -5.07
C LYS A 342 -20.60 12.35 -5.11
N ILE A 343 -19.68 12.19 -6.06
CA ILE A 343 -18.56 13.11 -6.33
C ILE A 343 -19.06 14.49 -6.77
N PHE A 344 -20.17 14.54 -7.51
CA PHE A 344 -20.72 15.81 -7.99
C PHE A 344 -21.44 16.61 -6.89
N ILE A 345 -21.68 15.99 -5.73
CA ILE A 345 -22.48 16.61 -4.66
C ILE A 345 -21.65 17.12 -3.50
N GLU A 346 -20.52 16.50 -3.18
CA GLU A 346 -19.59 17.17 -2.27
C GLU A 346 -19.05 18.47 -2.87
N VAL A 347 -18.93 18.56 -4.21
CA VAL A 347 -18.43 19.77 -4.88
C VAL A 347 -19.45 20.91 -4.94
N SER A 348 -20.77 20.69 -4.78
CA SER A 348 -21.78 21.67 -5.26
C SER A 348 -22.44 22.61 -4.25
N ASP A 349 -22.14 22.61 -2.95
CA ASP A 349 -22.58 23.72 -2.07
C ASP A 349 -21.55 24.05 -0.98
N GLU A 350 -21.01 23.05 -0.25
CA GLU A 350 -20.03 23.32 0.81
C GLU A 350 -18.59 23.52 0.28
N TYR A 351 -18.24 22.86 -0.83
CA TYR A 351 -16.95 23.04 -1.50
C TYR A 351 -16.95 24.20 -2.51
N LEU A 352 -18.10 24.68 -3.00
CA LEU A 352 -18.17 25.92 -3.81
C LEU A 352 -18.03 27.18 -2.94
N GLU A 353 -18.46 27.14 -1.67
CA GLU A 353 -18.14 28.20 -0.70
C GLU A 353 -16.66 28.17 -0.27
N LYS A 354 -16.03 26.98 -0.24
CA LYS A 354 -14.58 26.81 0.03
C LYS A 354 -13.69 26.95 -1.22
N LEU A 355 -14.25 26.81 -2.43
CA LEU A 355 -13.61 27.03 -3.73
C LEU A 355 -14.19 28.29 -4.39
N ASN A 356 -13.79 29.45 -3.88
CA ASN A 356 -13.95 30.72 -4.57
C ASN A 356 -12.55 31.23 -4.97
N PRO A 357 -12.35 31.78 -6.18
CA PRO A 357 -12.64 31.30 -7.52
C PRO A 357 -11.36 30.83 -8.25
N ILE A 358 -11.56 30.07 -9.33
CA ILE A 358 -10.57 29.69 -10.34
C ILE A 358 -9.72 30.91 -10.76
N TYR A 359 -8.40 30.69 -10.79
CA TYR A 359 -7.36 31.62 -11.22
C TYR A 359 -7.80 32.50 -12.41
N TYR A 360 -8.02 33.78 -12.15
CA TYR A 360 -7.66 34.77 -13.17
C TYR A 360 -6.16 34.61 -13.41
N ILE A 361 -5.76 34.22 -14.62
CA ILE A 361 -4.40 34.48 -15.07
C ILE A 361 -4.33 36.00 -15.24
N TYR A 362 -3.94 36.71 -14.18
CA TYR A 362 -3.65 38.12 -14.28
C TYR A 362 -2.50 38.26 -15.29
N THR A 363 -2.79 38.86 -16.43
CA THR A 363 -1.72 39.23 -17.36
C THR A 363 -0.88 40.33 -16.72
N LYS A 364 0.36 40.55 -17.19
CA LYS A 364 1.14 41.73 -16.76
C LYS A 364 0.34 43.02 -16.89
N LYS A 365 -0.49 43.15 -17.93
CA LYS A 365 -1.37 44.30 -18.14
C LYS A 365 -2.47 44.42 -17.08
N ASP A 366 -2.97 43.31 -16.54
CA ASP A 366 -3.95 43.33 -15.46
C ASP A 366 -3.32 43.70 -14.12
N LEU A 367 -2.10 43.20 -13.85
CA LEU A 367 -1.33 43.59 -12.67
C LEU A 367 -0.96 45.08 -12.69
N GLU A 368 -0.61 45.63 -13.85
CA GLU A 368 -0.31 47.06 -14.00
C GLU A 368 -1.53 47.96 -13.69
N LYS A 369 -2.77 47.48 -13.91
CA LYS A 369 -3.97 48.23 -13.52
C LYS A 369 -4.15 48.36 -12.01
N LEU A 370 -3.48 47.50 -11.23
CA LEU A 370 -3.50 47.55 -9.77
C LEU A 370 -2.53 48.61 -9.23
N LYS A 371 -1.70 49.25 -10.08
CA LYS A 371 -0.85 50.35 -9.65
C LYS A 371 -1.69 51.57 -9.28
N SER A 372 -1.46 52.07 -8.08
CA SER A 372 -2.01 53.32 -7.56
C SER A 372 -0.85 54.19 -7.08
N GLY A 373 -0.34 55.04 -7.98
CA GLY A 373 0.94 55.73 -7.78
C GLY A 373 2.11 54.77 -8.00
N ASP A 374 3.08 54.77 -7.09
CA ASP A 374 4.29 53.94 -7.19
C ASP A 374 4.11 52.50 -6.64
N LYS A 375 2.96 52.19 -6.05
CA LYS A 375 2.68 50.88 -5.44
C LYS A 375 1.51 50.15 -6.10
N TYR A 376 1.55 48.82 -6.07
CA TYR A 376 0.40 47.96 -6.36
C TYR A 376 -0.53 47.92 -5.15
N LYS A 377 -1.83 48.09 -5.35
CA LYS A 377 -2.82 48.11 -4.25
C LYS A 377 -3.94 47.11 -4.50
N PRO A 378 -3.69 45.79 -4.29
CA PRO A 378 -4.70 44.77 -4.44
C PRO A 378 -5.83 44.97 -3.41
N ASN A 379 -7.08 44.75 -3.83
CA ASN A 379 -8.23 44.75 -2.91
C ASN A 379 -8.83 43.34 -2.73
N LYS A 380 -8.29 42.35 -3.44
CA LYS A 380 -8.63 40.93 -3.29
C LYS A 380 -7.38 40.10 -3.03
N ARG A 381 -7.57 39.02 -2.28
CA ARG A 381 -6.52 38.03 -1.98
C ARG A 381 -5.89 37.44 -3.25
N ASP A 382 -6.68 37.18 -4.29
CA ASP A 382 -6.16 36.56 -5.53
C ASP A 382 -5.31 37.53 -6.37
N GLU A 383 -5.62 38.84 -6.32
CA GLU A 383 -4.78 39.89 -6.90
C GLU A 383 -3.43 39.94 -6.18
N LEU A 384 -3.44 39.87 -4.84
CA LEU A 384 -2.22 39.80 -4.05
C LEU A 384 -1.40 38.54 -4.41
N LYS A 385 -2.04 37.37 -4.47
CA LYS A 385 -1.40 36.10 -4.87
C LYS A 385 -0.74 36.18 -6.25
N ALA A 386 -1.38 36.85 -7.21
CA ALA A 386 -0.82 37.03 -8.53
C ALA A 386 0.40 37.96 -8.53
N LEU A 387 0.36 39.06 -7.76
CA LEU A 387 1.49 39.99 -7.62
C LEU A 387 2.70 39.32 -6.98
N ILE A 388 2.53 38.55 -5.91
CA ILE A 388 3.65 37.92 -5.20
C ILE A 388 4.29 36.77 -5.99
N LYS A 389 3.56 36.13 -6.91
CA LYS A 389 4.07 35.08 -7.79
C LYS A 389 5.03 35.64 -8.85
N ASP A 390 4.91 36.93 -9.19
CA ASP A 390 5.89 37.62 -10.02
C ASP A 390 7.11 38.01 -9.16
N GLU A 391 8.20 37.24 -9.28
CA GLU A 391 9.44 37.49 -8.55
C GLU A 391 10.10 38.84 -8.92
N SER A 392 9.73 39.45 -10.05
CA SER A 392 10.26 40.77 -10.43
C SER A 392 9.66 41.92 -9.63
N ILE A 393 8.50 41.72 -9.00
CA ILE A 393 7.86 42.71 -8.13
C ILE A 393 8.45 42.57 -6.72
N ASN A 394 9.03 43.65 -6.18
CA ASN A 394 9.49 43.64 -4.79
C ASN A 394 8.29 43.75 -3.83
N LEU A 395 8.28 43.00 -2.74
CA LEU A 395 7.13 42.94 -1.83
C LEU A 395 6.85 44.29 -1.14
N LYS A 396 7.85 45.17 -0.99
CA LYS A 396 7.67 46.52 -0.44
C LYS A 396 6.79 47.43 -1.33
N ASP A 397 6.70 47.09 -2.61
CA ASP A 397 5.97 47.85 -3.64
C ASP A 397 4.49 47.43 -3.68
N ILE A 398 4.07 46.51 -2.81
CA ILE A 398 2.68 46.07 -2.65
C ILE A 398 2.11 46.67 -1.36
N ASP A 399 1.04 47.44 -1.48
CA ASP A 399 0.24 47.97 -0.38
C ASP A 399 -0.93 47.04 -0.08
N ILE A 400 -0.83 46.29 1.03
CA ILE A 400 -1.83 45.33 1.47
C ILE A 400 -2.93 45.93 2.37
N SER A 401 -3.02 47.26 2.54
CA SER A 401 -3.92 47.93 3.49
C SER A 401 -5.43 47.72 3.26
N LEU A 402 -5.81 47.04 2.18
CA LEU A 402 -7.19 46.64 1.85
C LEU A 402 -7.46 45.13 2.04
N ILE A 403 -6.42 44.34 2.33
CA ILE A 403 -6.51 42.89 2.47
C ILE A 403 -6.82 42.52 3.92
N THR A 404 -7.85 41.71 4.13
CA THR A 404 -8.26 41.22 5.46
C THR A 404 -8.04 39.70 5.64
N ASP A 405 -7.89 38.97 4.52
CA ASP A 405 -7.65 37.53 4.48
C ASP A 405 -6.34 37.22 3.72
N MET A 406 -5.36 36.70 4.46
CA MET A 406 -4.04 36.31 3.97
C MET A 406 -3.90 34.80 3.75
N SER A 407 -5.01 34.06 3.79
CA SER A 407 -4.94 32.61 3.71
C SER A 407 -4.33 32.11 2.40
N PHE A 408 -3.40 31.16 2.51
CA PHE A 408 -2.69 30.55 1.38
C PHE A 408 -1.98 31.54 0.45
N VAL A 409 -1.68 32.78 0.88
CA VAL A 409 -1.06 33.79 0.00
C VAL A 409 0.28 33.31 -0.53
N PHE A 410 1.20 32.87 0.32
CA PHE A 410 2.49 32.28 -0.07
C PHE A 410 2.49 30.74 -0.07
N SER A 411 1.34 30.11 -0.29
CA SER A 411 1.26 28.64 -0.42
C SER A 411 2.15 28.16 -1.56
N ASP A 412 2.99 27.16 -1.29
CA ASP A 412 3.91 26.52 -2.24
C ASP A 412 4.86 27.52 -2.90
N SER A 413 5.15 28.64 -2.22
CA SER A 413 5.99 29.69 -2.78
C SER A 413 7.43 29.22 -2.93
N GLU A 414 7.93 29.22 -4.17
CA GLU A 414 9.35 28.98 -4.50
C GLU A 414 10.20 30.25 -4.41
N ARG A 415 9.57 31.39 -4.09
CA ARG A 415 10.20 32.71 -4.01
C ARG A 415 11.38 32.67 -3.06
N LYS A 416 12.52 33.25 -3.47
CA LYS A 416 13.75 33.29 -2.65
C LYS A 416 13.94 34.61 -1.92
N ASP A 417 13.48 35.71 -2.51
CA ASP A 417 13.60 37.05 -1.92
C ASP A 417 12.25 37.53 -1.38
N PHE A 418 12.15 37.60 -0.05
CA PHE A 418 10.98 38.12 0.67
C PHE A 418 11.20 39.54 1.20
N SER A 419 12.26 40.24 0.78
CA SER A 419 12.54 41.60 1.24
C SER A 419 11.35 42.53 1.03
N GLY A 420 11.05 43.32 2.07
CA GLY A 420 9.92 44.23 2.11
C GLY A 420 8.65 43.67 2.73
N ILE A 421 8.54 42.34 2.90
CA ILE A 421 7.37 41.74 3.57
C ILE A 421 7.31 42.11 5.05
N GLU A 422 8.45 42.38 5.69
CA GLU A 422 8.55 42.77 7.10
C GLU A 422 7.86 44.11 7.41
N ASP A 423 7.65 44.94 6.38
CA ASP A 423 7.06 46.28 6.50
C ASP A 423 5.58 46.32 6.05
N TRP A 424 4.97 45.15 5.79
CA TRP A 424 3.55 45.03 5.48
C TRP A 424 2.67 45.40 6.68
N ASP A 425 1.65 46.23 6.45
CA ASP A 425 0.66 46.63 7.46
C ASP A 425 -0.40 45.54 7.65
N MET A 426 -0.18 44.69 8.67
CA MET A 426 -1.05 43.58 9.03
C MET A 426 -2.23 43.97 9.91
N SER A 427 -2.37 45.25 10.29
CA SER A 427 -3.34 45.70 11.30
C SER A 427 -4.81 45.43 10.94
N LYS A 428 -5.15 45.21 9.67
CA LYS A 428 -6.52 44.84 9.23
C LYS A 428 -6.71 43.36 8.93
N VAL A 429 -5.65 42.56 8.98
CA VAL A 429 -5.71 41.14 8.66
C VAL A 429 -6.34 40.38 9.83
N THR A 430 -7.30 39.52 9.53
CA THR A 430 -8.04 38.73 10.53
C THR A 430 -7.83 37.22 10.38
N ASN A 431 -7.34 36.77 9.22
CA ASN A 431 -7.11 35.37 8.87
C ASN A 431 -5.74 35.19 8.20
N THR A 432 -4.87 34.37 8.78
CA THR A 432 -3.55 34.01 8.23
C THR A 432 -3.40 32.51 7.97
N ASN A 433 -4.52 31.80 7.87
CA ASN A 433 -4.51 30.34 7.75
C ASN A 433 -3.68 29.88 6.54
N TYR A 434 -2.73 28.98 6.77
CA TYR A 434 -1.91 28.39 5.71
C TYR A 434 -1.14 29.40 4.85
N MET A 435 -0.89 30.63 5.37
CA MET A 435 -0.27 31.70 4.59
C MET A 435 1.06 31.28 3.95
N PHE A 436 1.89 30.49 4.64
CA PHE A 436 3.18 29.98 4.15
C PHE A 436 3.19 28.44 4.01
N TYR A 437 2.03 27.84 3.70
CA TYR A 437 1.93 26.40 3.50
C TYR A 437 2.97 25.91 2.47
N ASN A 438 3.78 24.92 2.84
CA ASN A 438 4.82 24.31 2.00
C ASN A 438 5.83 25.33 1.39
N ALA A 439 5.97 26.53 1.98
CA ALA A 439 6.99 27.50 1.60
C ALA A 439 8.36 27.08 2.18
N LYS A 440 8.92 25.98 1.68
CA LYS A 440 10.08 25.28 2.29
C LYS A 440 11.31 26.16 2.52
N ASN A 441 11.51 27.18 1.68
CA ASN A 441 12.64 28.11 1.72
C ASN A 441 12.37 29.39 2.54
N PHE A 442 11.13 29.59 3.03
CA PHE A 442 10.77 30.80 3.74
C PHE A 442 11.43 30.86 5.13
N ASN A 443 12.21 31.91 5.38
CA ASN A 443 12.88 32.15 6.65
C ASN A 443 13.14 33.66 6.89
N HIS A 444 12.17 34.51 6.55
CA HIS A 444 12.33 35.97 6.61
C HIS A 444 11.69 36.56 7.88
N PRO A 445 12.25 37.62 8.49
CA PRO A 445 11.74 38.18 9.75
C PRO A 445 10.31 38.74 9.63
N LEU A 446 9.44 38.39 10.59
CA LEU A 446 8.03 38.81 10.66
C LEU A 446 7.65 39.51 11.98
N ASN A 447 8.62 39.75 12.85
CA ASN A 447 8.41 40.25 14.22
C ASN A 447 7.85 41.68 14.32
N LYS A 448 7.84 42.44 13.22
CA LYS A 448 7.26 43.80 13.15
C LYS A 448 5.75 43.81 12.90
N TRP A 449 5.17 42.69 12.48
CA TRP A 449 3.75 42.63 12.13
C TRP A 449 2.85 42.83 13.34
N ASP A 450 1.82 43.65 13.17
CA ASP A 450 0.71 43.75 14.12
C ASP A 450 -0.29 42.60 13.89
N MET A 451 -0.29 41.65 14.80
CA MET A 451 -1.14 40.45 14.76
C MET A 451 -2.39 40.56 15.64
N SER A 452 -2.63 41.73 16.25
CA SER A 452 -3.65 41.90 17.29
C SER A 452 -5.07 41.62 16.81
N ASN A 453 -5.36 41.74 15.51
CA ASN A 453 -6.69 41.45 14.93
C ASN A 453 -6.83 40.04 14.33
N VAL A 454 -5.78 39.22 14.36
CA VAL A 454 -5.83 37.87 13.80
C VAL A 454 -6.57 36.93 14.74
N SER A 455 -7.58 36.25 14.20
CA SER A 455 -8.46 35.32 14.94
C SER A 455 -8.09 33.85 14.78
N SER A 456 -7.35 33.51 13.72
CA SER A 456 -6.95 32.15 13.38
C SER A 456 -5.57 32.13 12.71
N MET A 457 -4.70 31.26 13.21
CA MET A 457 -3.33 31.03 12.72
C MET A 457 -3.14 29.58 12.24
N LYS A 458 -4.24 28.91 11.87
CA LYS A 458 -4.24 27.50 11.48
C LYS A 458 -3.22 27.24 10.37
N GLY A 459 -2.27 26.36 10.61
CA GLY A 459 -1.33 25.92 9.57
C GLY A 459 -0.45 27.03 8.97
N MET A 460 -0.31 28.20 9.61
CA MET A 460 0.34 29.36 9.00
C MET A 460 1.74 29.05 8.43
N PHE A 461 2.52 28.19 9.10
CA PHE A 461 3.85 27.73 8.70
C PHE A 461 3.93 26.22 8.41
N TYR A 462 2.79 25.60 8.08
CA TYR A 462 2.72 24.20 7.73
C TYR A 462 3.73 23.88 6.61
N GLU A 463 4.64 22.92 6.84
CA GLU A 463 5.73 22.53 5.94
C GLU A 463 6.69 23.65 5.51
N ALA A 464 6.72 24.79 6.22
CA ALA A 464 7.76 25.81 6.04
C ALA A 464 9.08 25.36 6.70
N GLN A 465 9.69 24.30 6.17
CA GLN A 465 10.73 23.52 6.85
C GLN A 465 11.92 24.35 7.37
N SER A 466 12.33 25.40 6.65
CA SER A 466 13.47 26.26 7.00
C SER A 466 13.13 27.41 7.96
N PHE A 467 11.85 27.63 8.27
CA PHE A 467 11.42 28.80 9.04
C PHE A 467 11.90 28.73 10.49
N ASN A 468 12.65 29.75 10.93
CA ASN A 468 13.19 29.83 12.28
C ASN A 468 13.41 31.30 12.72
N GLN A 469 12.43 32.16 12.47
CA GLN A 469 12.49 33.60 12.82
C GLN A 469 11.69 33.92 14.08
N PRO A 470 12.12 34.92 14.88
CA PRO A 470 11.46 35.28 16.13
C PRO A 470 10.03 35.79 15.91
N LEU A 471 9.10 35.35 16.76
CA LEU A 471 7.68 35.70 16.76
C LEU A 471 7.18 36.18 18.14
N ASP A 472 8.08 36.40 19.07
CA ASP A 472 7.83 36.72 20.49
C ASP A 472 7.08 38.05 20.70
N LYS A 473 7.08 38.93 19.69
CA LYS A 473 6.41 40.24 19.72
C LYS A 473 4.97 40.24 19.22
N TRP A 474 4.49 39.11 18.71
CA TRP A 474 3.12 39.03 18.21
C TRP A 474 2.10 39.07 19.34
N ASP A 475 1.06 39.87 19.15
CA ASP A 475 -0.10 39.92 20.03
C ASP A 475 -1.11 38.84 19.61
N THR A 476 -1.16 37.73 20.34
CA THR A 476 -1.99 36.57 20.00
C THR A 476 -3.30 36.49 20.77
N ARG A 477 -3.67 37.54 21.53
CA ARG A 477 -4.82 37.49 22.47
C ARG A 477 -6.16 37.16 21.83
N ASN A 478 -6.34 37.43 20.54
CA ASN A 478 -7.60 37.19 19.82
C ASN A 478 -7.62 35.86 19.05
N VAL A 479 -6.51 35.11 19.05
CA VAL A 479 -6.39 33.85 18.33
C VAL A 479 -7.17 32.76 19.04
N THR A 480 -8.05 32.08 18.30
CA THR A 480 -8.86 30.96 18.82
C THR A 480 -8.43 29.61 18.28
N ASN A 481 -7.69 29.59 17.16
CA ASN A 481 -7.23 28.38 16.49
C ASN A 481 -5.75 28.48 16.11
N MET A 482 -4.94 27.59 16.69
CA MET A 482 -3.51 27.42 16.41
C MET A 482 -3.18 26.02 15.89
N SER A 483 -4.20 25.23 15.50
CA SER A 483 -3.98 23.87 14.98
C SER A 483 -3.00 23.90 13.81
N GLU A 484 -2.05 22.96 13.79
CA GLU A 484 -1.08 22.76 12.71
C GLU A 484 -0.13 23.94 12.45
N MET A 485 -0.09 24.98 13.31
CA MET A 485 0.63 26.23 13.01
C MET A 485 2.10 26.02 12.59
N PHE A 486 2.81 25.09 13.22
CA PHE A 486 4.20 24.71 12.93
C PHE A 486 4.35 23.23 12.50
N TYR A 487 3.33 22.69 11.85
CA TYR A 487 3.31 21.31 11.37
C TYR A 487 4.42 21.09 10.33
N TYR A 488 5.32 20.12 10.53
CA TYR A 488 6.55 19.88 9.75
C TYR A 488 7.51 21.08 9.63
N THR A 489 7.45 22.07 10.52
CA THR A 489 8.41 23.19 10.55
C THR A 489 9.71 22.75 11.24
N ARG A 490 10.47 21.84 10.59
CA ARG A 490 11.57 21.07 11.20
C ARG A 490 12.63 21.91 11.90
N SER A 491 12.98 23.09 11.37
CA SER A 491 14.03 23.96 11.93
C SER A 491 13.55 24.95 13.00
N PHE A 492 12.24 25.07 13.24
CA PHE A 492 11.71 26.09 14.14
C PHE A 492 12.07 25.81 15.60
N ASN A 493 12.70 26.79 16.25
CA ASN A 493 13.09 26.70 17.66
C ASN A 493 13.17 28.09 18.33
N GLN A 494 12.18 28.95 18.07
CA GLN A 494 12.13 30.33 18.59
C GLN A 494 11.20 30.47 19.80
N PRO A 495 11.48 31.39 20.73
CA PRO A 495 10.70 31.53 21.96
C PRO A 495 9.26 31.99 21.68
N LEU A 496 8.30 31.33 22.33
CA LEU A 496 6.85 31.60 22.22
C LEU A 496 6.16 31.84 23.57
N GLU A 497 6.92 31.86 24.67
CA GLU A 497 6.38 31.98 26.03
C GLU A 497 5.56 33.25 26.27
N SER A 498 5.83 34.32 25.52
CA SER A 498 5.12 35.62 25.59
C SER A 498 3.73 35.61 24.98
N TRP A 499 3.35 34.57 24.24
CA TRP A 499 2.06 34.50 23.57
C TRP A 499 0.91 34.36 24.57
N ASN A 500 -0.16 35.12 24.36
CA ASN A 500 -1.41 34.96 25.08
C ASN A 500 -2.30 33.93 24.37
N VAL A 501 -2.31 32.70 24.88
CA VAL A 501 -3.10 31.59 24.33
C VAL A 501 -4.42 31.34 25.08
N SER A 502 -4.81 32.24 26.01
CA SER A 502 -6.00 32.04 26.87
C SER A 502 -7.32 31.89 26.10
N ASN A 503 -7.41 32.39 24.86
CA ASN A 503 -8.60 32.25 24.01
C ASN A 503 -8.52 31.08 23.01
N VAL A 504 -7.39 30.35 22.96
CA VAL A 504 -7.17 29.25 22.02
C VAL A 504 -8.00 28.04 22.45
N ARG A 505 -8.75 27.47 21.49
CA ARG A 505 -9.59 26.28 21.70
C ARG A 505 -9.01 25.01 21.08
N ASN A 506 -8.20 25.17 20.02
CA ASN A 506 -7.62 24.06 19.28
C ASN A 506 -6.11 24.27 19.05
N MET A 507 -5.31 23.32 19.55
CA MET A 507 -3.85 23.24 19.38
C MET A 507 -3.41 21.94 18.69
N SER A 508 -4.34 21.20 18.07
CA SER A 508 -4.04 19.90 17.46
C SER A 508 -2.92 20.02 16.43
N GLY A 509 -1.91 19.16 16.53
CA GLY A 509 -0.79 19.11 15.59
C GLY A 509 0.09 20.37 15.53
N MET A 510 -0.01 21.31 16.49
CA MET A 510 0.68 22.60 16.43
C MET A 510 2.19 22.48 16.18
N PHE A 511 2.86 21.50 16.81
CA PHE A 511 4.29 21.21 16.66
C PHE A 511 4.56 19.81 16.11
N TYR A 512 3.61 19.24 15.35
CA TYR A 512 3.78 17.94 14.70
C TYR A 512 5.06 17.95 13.85
N ARG A 513 6.04 17.11 14.16
CA ARG A 513 7.35 17.06 13.49
C ARG A 513 8.09 18.40 13.41
N ALA A 514 7.88 19.28 14.37
CA ALA A 514 8.80 20.38 14.65
C ALA A 514 10.04 19.81 15.35
N GLU A 515 10.86 19.06 14.62
CA GLU A 515 11.92 18.19 15.15
C GLU A 515 12.92 18.91 16.06
N SER A 516 13.22 20.19 15.78
CA SER A 516 14.16 21.03 16.54
C SER A 516 13.53 21.81 17.70
N PHE A 517 12.20 21.84 17.82
CA PHE A 517 11.51 22.71 18.76
C PHE A 517 11.73 22.26 20.21
N ASN A 518 12.28 23.15 21.04
CA ASN A 518 12.58 22.88 22.45
C ASN A 518 12.58 24.15 23.32
N GLN A 519 11.51 24.96 23.22
CA GLN A 519 11.35 26.24 23.93
C GLN A 519 10.32 26.14 25.06
N PRO A 520 10.46 26.94 26.14
CA PRO A 520 9.53 26.92 27.27
C PRO A 520 8.13 27.40 26.86
N LEU A 521 7.10 26.76 27.41
CA LEU A 521 5.67 27.04 27.19
C LEU A 521 4.85 27.00 28.48
N ASP A 522 5.49 26.89 29.64
CA ASP A 522 4.84 26.65 30.94
C ASP A 522 3.97 27.80 31.43
N LYS A 523 4.16 29.02 30.89
CA LYS A 523 3.33 30.21 31.20
C LYS A 523 2.04 30.31 30.37
N TRP A 524 1.81 29.39 29.44
CA TRP A 524 0.60 29.40 28.62
C TRP A 524 -0.64 29.05 29.43
N ASP A 525 -1.66 29.90 29.37
CA ASP A 525 -2.99 29.59 29.89
C ASP A 525 -3.76 28.72 28.89
N THR A 526 -3.73 27.40 29.09
CA THR A 526 -4.40 26.41 28.23
C THR A 526 -5.83 26.11 28.67
N SER A 527 -6.39 26.85 29.63
CA SER A 527 -7.67 26.50 30.28
C SER A 527 -8.87 26.40 29.33
N ASN A 528 -8.84 27.06 28.16
CA ASN A 528 -9.91 26.99 27.14
C ASN A 528 -9.64 25.97 26.02
N VAL A 529 -8.49 25.27 26.03
CA VAL A 529 -8.13 24.30 25.00
C VAL A 529 -8.96 23.04 25.18
N THR A 530 -9.54 22.55 24.09
CA THR A 530 -10.39 21.33 24.07
C THR A 530 -9.77 20.18 23.28
N ASN A 531 -8.82 20.49 22.39
CA ASN A 531 -8.13 19.50 21.56
C ASN A 531 -6.61 19.78 21.53
N MET A 532 -5.83 18.79 21.97
CA MET A 532 -4.35 18.76 21.95
C MET A 532 -3.81 17.55 21.19
N SER A 533 -4.63 16.88 20.37
CA SER A 533 -4.21 15.69 19.63
C SER A 533 -2.99 15.99 18.77
N ASP A 534 -2.00 15.10 18.80
CA ASP A 534 -0.76 15.19 18.03
C ASP A 534 0.08 16.47 18.24
N MET A 535 -0.17 17.27 19.29
CA MET A 535 0.46 18.59 19.46
C MET A 535 1.99 18.56 19.38
N PHE A 536 2.65 17.56 19.97
CA PHE A 536 4.11 17.35 19.95
C PHE A 536 4.50 16.04 19.25
N HIS A 537 3.63 15.50 18.40
CA HIS A 537 3.90 14.26 17.68
C HIS A 537 5.20 14.37 16.87
N LYS A 538 6.22 13.57 17.20
CA LYS A 538 7.57 13.58 16.62
C LYS A 538 8.29 14.92 16.73
N ALA A 539 7.99 15.73 17.75
CA ALA A 539 8.85 16.83 18.18
C ALA A 539 10.08 16.25 18.90
N LEU A 540 11.02 15.69 18.14
CA LEU A 540 12.10 14.83 18.63
C LEU A 540 12.91 15.44 19.79
N SER A 541 13.16 16.76 19.73
CA SER A 541 13.98 17.50 20.71
C SER A 541 13.20 18.05 21.90
N PHE A 542 11.87 18.01 21.89
CA PHE A 542 11.05 18.71 22.88
C PHE A 542 11.15 18.05 24.25
N ASN A 543 11.62 18.79 25.25
CA ASN A 543 11.73 18.33 26.63
C ASN A 543 11.68 19.52 27.61
N LYS A 544 10.59 20.30 27.55
CA LYS A 544 10.36 21.45 28.43
C LYS A 544 9.16 21.23 29.35
N PRO A 545 9.17 21.79 30.58
CA PRO A 545 8.09 21.61 31.53
C PRO A 545 6.74 22.07 30.98
N LEU A 546 5.69 21.31 31.29
CA LEU A 546 4.28 21.61 30.97
C LEU A 546 3.34 21.46 32.19
N GLU A 547 3.92 21.29 33.38
CA GLU A 547 3.20 20.93 34.61
C GLU A 547 2.13 21.97 35.02
N ASN A 548 2.32 23.24 34.62
CA ASN A 548 1.41 24.35 34.94
C ASN A 548 0.22 24.49 33.96
N TRP A 549 0.16 23.68 32.91
CA TRP A 549 -0.95 23.72 31.96
C TRP A 549 -2.25 23.26 32.62
N ASN A 550 -3.31 24.02 32.41
CA ASN A 550 -4.66 23.60 32.75
C ASN A 550 -5.26 22.81 31.59
N VAL A 551 -5.33 21.49 31.75
CA VAL A 551 -5.88 20.57 30.73
C VAL A 551 -7.30 20.07 31.07
N SER A 552 -7.94 20.63 32.10
CA SER A 552 -9.25 20.18 32.59
C SER A 552 -10.38 20.24 31.54
N ASN A 553 -10.25 21.05 30.48
CA ASN A 553 -11.23 21.12 29.39
C ASN A 553 -10.86 20.29 28.15
N VAL A 554 -9.68 19.64 28.15
CA VAL A 554 -9.19 18.87 27.01
C VAL A 554 -9.95 17.55 26.92
N ARG A 555 -10.49 17.24 25.74
CA ARG A 555 -11.22 15.99 25.47
C ARG A 555 -10.41 14.97 24.70
N ASN A 556 -9.45 15.42 23.89
CA ASN A 556 -8.64 14.59 23.02
C ASN A 556 -7.14 14.90 23.19
N MET A 557 -6.36 13.90 23.61
CA MET A 557 -4.90 13.92 23.74
C MET A 557 -4.23 12.83 22.88
N SER A 558 -4.95 12.24 21.92
CA SER A 558 -4.43 11.16 21.08
C SER A 558 -3.12 11.59 20.40
N GLY A 559 -2.08 10.76 20.48
CA GLY A 559 -0.80 11.00 19.83
C GLY A 559 -0.02 12.24 20.29
N MET A 560 -0.43 12.92 21.38
CA MET A 560 0.13 14.21 21.78
C MET A 560 1.67 14.21 21.88
N PHE A 561 2.27 13.13 22.39
CA PHE A 561 3.72 12.93 22.51
C PHE A 561 4.23 11.73 21.70
N TYR A 562 3.47 11.26 20.70
CA TYR A 562 3.90 10.14 19.87
C TYR A 562 5.27 10.42 19.26
N GLY A 563 6.28 9.58 19.51
CA GLY A 563 7.61 9.75 18.95
C GLY A 563 8.33 11.01 19.41
N ALA A 564 7.89 11.70 20.46
CA ALA A 564 8.63 12.78 21.11
C ALA A 564 9.78 12.19 21.93
N GLN A 565 10.82 11.72 21.23
CA GLN A 565 11.84 10.82 21.79
C GLN A 565 12.55 11.35 23.03
N SER A 566 12.76 12.67 23.14
CA SER A 566 13.44 13.31 24.28
C SER A 566 12.52 13.68 25.44
N PHE A 567 11.19 13.58 25.28
CA PHE A 567 10.24 14.11 26.25
C PHE A 567 10.22 13.26 27.53
N ASN A 568 10.55 13.87 28.66
CA ASN A 568 10.50 13.25 29.98
C ASN A 568 10.33 14.35 31.05
N GLN A 569 9.11 14.89 31.17
CA GLN A 569 8.77 15.98 32.09
C GLN A 569 7.55 15.60 32.94
N PRO A 570 7.46 16.07 34.20
CA PRO A 570 6.36 15.73 35.09
C PRO A 570 5.02 16.28 34.58
N LEU A 571 3.97 15.46 34.69
CA LEU A 571 2.60 15.73 34.26
C LEU A 571 1.56 15.35 35.33
N ASP A 572 1.99 15.03 36.55
CA ASP A 572 1.16 14.49 37.63
C ASP A 572 0.10 15.48 38.15
N LYS A 573 0.27 16.78 37.89
CA LYS A 573 -0.69 17.84 38.24
C LYS A 573 -1.82 18.05 37.23
N TRP A 574 -1.80 17.36 36.10
CA TRP A 574 -2.82 17.50 35.08
C TRP A 574 -4.16 16.89 35.52
N ASP A 575 -5.23 17.69 35.41
CA ASP A 575 -6.60 17.21 35.57
C ASP A 575 -7.09 16.62 34.24
N THR A 576 -7.01 15.30 34.10
CA THR A 576 -7.41 14.55 32.89
C THR A 576 -8.86 14.08 32.92
N SER A 577 -9.67 14.51 33.91
CA SER A 577 -11.01 13.97 34.14
C SER A 577 -11.98 14.11 32.96
N ASN A 578 -11.78 15.05 32.05
CA ASN A 578 -12.61 15.23 30.85
C ASN A 578 -12.04 14.58 29.58
N VAL A 579 -10.87 13.94 29.65
CA VAL A 579 -10.23 13.31 28.49
C VAL A 579 -10.97 12.01 28.14
N THR A 580 -11.27 11.83 26.86
CA THR A 580 -11.98 10.66 26.33
C THR A 580 -11.13 9.79 25.42
N ASN A 581 -10.05 10.34 24.86
CA ASN A 581 -9.13 9.65 23.96
C ASN A 581 -7.66 9.97 24.33
N MET A 582 -6.90 8.92 24.67
CA MET A 582 -5.46 8.94 24.94
C MET A 582 -4.70 7.96 24.03
N SER A 583 -5.30 7.51 22.92
CA SER A 583 -4.67 6.55 22.02
C SER A 583 -3.31 7.06 21.52
N ASP A 584 -2.31 6.20 21.55
CA ASP A 584 -0.95 6.45 21.09
C ASP A 584 -0.24 7.66 21.76
N MET A 585 -0.74 8.18 22.89
CA MET A 585 -0.27 9.44 23.50
C MET A 585 1.25 9.48 23.73
N PHE A 586 1.86 8.39 24.22
CA PHE A 586 3.29 8.27 24.48
C PHE A 586 3.97 7.20 23.60
N ARG A 587 3.31 6.71 22.55
CA ARG A 587 3.90 5.69 21.70
C ARG A 587 5.21 6.17 21.10
N LYS A 588 6.29 5.41 21.19
CA LYS A 588 7.65 5.82 20.75
C LYS A 588 8.25 7.03 21.49
N ALA A 589 7.71 7.43 22.64
CA ALA A 589 8.34 8.42 23.52
C ALA A 589 9.46 7.73 24.32
N LEU A 590 10.61 7.51 23.66
CA LEU A 590 11.67 6.60 24.13
C LEU A 590 12.26 6.97 25.50
N SER A 591 12.19 8.24 25.91
CA SER A 591 12.73 8.69 27.20
C SER A 591 11.68 8.81 28.31
N PHE A 592 10.39 8.67 28.00
CA PHE A 592 9.31 8.99 28.94
C PHE A 592 9.19 7.93 30.05
N ASN A 593 9.35 8.35 31.30
CA ASN A 593 9.22 7.51 32.49
C ASN A 593 8.77 8.31 33.73
N GLU A 594 7.97 9.37 33.55
CA GLU A 594 7.49 10.20 34.65
C GLU A 594 6.18 9.65 35.26
N PRO A 595 5.94 9.86 36.57
CA PRO A 595 4.75 9.33 37.24
C PRO A 595 3.47 10.03 36.76
N ILE A 596 2.46 9.21 36.44
CA ILE A 596 1.14 9.64 35.95
C ILE A 596 -0.02 8.87 36.62
N GLU A 597 0.27 8.20 37.73
CA GLU A 597 -0.70 7.42 38.50
C GLU A 597 -1.85 8.31 39.04
N SER A 598 -1.62 9.62 39.21
CA SER A 598 -2.58 10.60 39.69
C SER A 598 -3.66 10.99 38.67
N TRP A 599 -3.52 10.61 37.41
CA TRP A 599 -4.47 10.96 36.36
C TRP A 599 -5.84 10.31 36.59
N ASP A 600 -6.90 11.11 36.45
CA ASP A 600 -8.27 10.61 36.35
C ASP A 600 -8.52 10.16 34.91
N VAL A 601 -8.53 8.85 34.70
CA VAL A 601 -8.81 8.23 33.39
C VAL A 601 -10.22 7.64 33.30
N SER A 602 -11.09 7.92 34.28
CA SER A 602 -12.42 7.32 34.39
C SER A 602 -13.33 7.60 33.18
N ASN A 603 -13.09 8.68 32.42
CA ASN A 603 -13.84 9.02 31.20
C ASN A 603 -13.16 8.58 29.89
N VAL A 604 -11.97 7.98 29.96
CA VAL A 604 -11.22 7.56 28.78
C VAL A 604 -11.86 6.31 28.17
N ARG A 605 -12.09 6.35 26.84
CA ARG A 605 -12.69 5.26 26.06
C ARG A 605 -11.68 4.50 25.21
N ASP A 606 -10.63 5.19 24.76
CA ASP A 606 -9.58 4.65 23.89
C ASP A 606 -8.20 4.94 24.46
N MET A 607 -7.46 3.87 24.77
CA MET A 607 -6.06 3.87 25.21
C MET A 607 -5.17 3.08 24.25
N GLY A 608 -5.65 2.73 23.06
CA GLY A 608 -4.90 1.91 22.12
C GLY A 608 -3.53 2.49 21.83
N GLY A 609 -2.47 1.70 22.00
CA GLY A 609 -1.09 2.10 21.71
C GLY A 609 -0.46 3.08 22.69
N MET A 610 -1.11 3.48 23.79
CA MET A 610 -0.68 4.63 24.62
C MET A 610 0.81 4.58 25.02
N PHE A 611 1.34 3.41 25.39
CA PHE A 611 2.75 3.20 25.77
C PHE A 611 3.49 2.26 24.80
N GLY A 612 2.97 2.05 23.60
CA GLY A 612 3.62 1.19 22.61
C GLY A 612 5.03 1.69 22.25
N GLU A 613 5.98 0.79 22.09
CA GLU A 613 7.35 1.05 21.68
C GLU A 613 8.02 2.11 22.60
N THR A 614 7.75 2.05 23.90
CA THR A 614 8.44 2.85 24.93
C THR A 614 9.58 2.05 25.55
N ASP A 615 10.80 2.58 25.47
CA ASP A 615 12.00 1.82 25.85
C ASP A 615 12.22 1.74 27.37
N VAL A 616 11.72 2.71 28.14
CA VAL A 616 12.05 2.86 29.57
C VAL A 616 10.86 2.96 30.51
N PHE A 617 9.64 3.12 29.97
CA PHE A 617 8.45 3.37 30.78
C PHE A 617 8.14 2.19 31.70
N ASN A 618 8.08 2.44 33.00
CA ASN A 618 7.79 1.43 34.02
C ASN A 618 7.20 2.04 35.30
N GLN A 619 6.30 3.01 35.16
CA GLN A 619 5.64 3.70 36.29
C GLN A 619 4.32 3.02 36.70
N PRO A 620 3.93 3.06 37.99
CA PRO A 620 2.70 2.41 38.47
C PRO A 620 1.45 3.04 37.85
N LEU A 621 0.45 2.20 37.56
CA LEU A 621 -0.82 2.56 36.93
C LEU A 621 -2.04 1.90 37.63
N ASP A 622 -1.83 1.24 38.77
CA ASP A 622 -2.83 0.41 39.44
C ASP A 622 -4.00 1.20 40.04
N LYS A 623 -3.89 2.52 40.20
CA LYS A 623 -4.99 3.38 40.67
C LYS A 623 -5.92 3.88 39.56
N TRP A 624 -5.62 3.58 38.30
CA TRP A 624 -6.44 4.02 37.18
C TRP A 624 -7.79 3.30 37.14
N ASP A 625 -8.87 4.08 37.07
CA ASP A 625 -10.20 3.54 36.79
C ASP A 625 -10.38 3.35 35.28
N THR A 626 -10.11 2.13 34.80
CA THR A 626 -10.24 1.78 33.38
C THR A 626 -11.65 1.33 32.99
N SER A 627 -12.65 1.47 33.87
CA SER A 627 -13.97 0.86 33.67
C SER A 627 -14.71 1.31 32.41
N ASN A 628 -14.42 2.48 31.85
CA ASN A 628 -15.02 2.97 30.61
C ASN A 628 -14.18 2.71 29.34
N VAL A 629 -13.00 2.11 29.47
CA VAL A 629 -12.11 1.84 28.35
C VAL A 629 -12.68 0.69 27.51
N THR A 630 -12.74 0.91 26.19
CA THR A 630 -13.26 -0.06 25.21
C THR A 630 -12.18 -0.61 24.29
N ASN A 631 -11.06 0.12 24.12
CA ASN A 631 -9.94 -0.25 23.27
C ASN A 631 -8.61 -0.14 24.04
N MET A 632 -7.89 -1.26 24.14
CA MET A 632 -6.53 -1.35 24.71
C MET A 632 -5.56 -2.02 23.72
N SER A 633 -5.88 -2.05 22.42
CA SER A 633 -4.99 -2.64 21.42
C SER A 633 -3.63 -1.97 21.44
N ASP A 634 -2.55 -2.74 21.37
CA ASP A 634 -1.17 -2.25 21.34
C ASP A 634 -0.73 -1.43 22.57
N MET A 635 -1.50 -1.38 23.67
CA MET A 635 -1.27 -0.51 24.84
C MET A 635 0.19 -0.49 25.32
N PHE A 636 0.82 -1.67 25.41
CA PHE A 636 2.22 -1.86 25.81
C PHE A 636 3.02 -2.62 24.74
N TYR A 637 2.58 -2.62 23.47
CA TYR A 637 3.29 -3.29 22.37
C TYR A 637 4.76 -2.88 22.36
N LYS A 638 5.74 -3.78 22.47
CA LYS A 638 7.19 -3.45 22.55
C LYS A 638 7.60 -2.53 23.70
N ALA A 639 6.86 -2.48 24.81
CA ALA A 639 7.29 -1.74 26.00
C ALA A 639 8.30 -2.55 26.83
N GLU A 640 9.57 -2.60 26.40
CA GLU A 640 10.56 -3.58 26.88
C GLU A 640 10.78 -3.60 28.41
N LYS A 641 10.60 -2.46 29.08
CA LYS A 641 10.84 -2.32 30.53
C LYS A 641 9.60 -2.43 31.40
N PHE A 642 8.42 -2.45 30.78
CA PHE A 642 7.17 -2.40 31.52
C PHE A 642 6.89 -3.71 32.26
N ASN A 643 6.72 -3.64 33.59
CA ASN A 643 6.41 -4.78 34.45
C ASN A 643 5.69 -4.33 35.75
N GLN A 644 4.75 -3.39 35.65
CA GLN A 644 3.98 -2.88 36.80
C GLN A 644 2.66 -3.63 36.99
N PRO A 645 2.16 -3.75 38.23
CA PRO A 645 0.92 -4.46 38.53
C PRO A 645 -0.28 -3.79 37.86
N LEU A 646 -1.17 -4.60 37.27
CA LEU A 646 -2.39 -4.15 36.58
C LEU A 646 -3.65 -4.90 37.05
N GLU A 647 -3.55 -5.68 38.13
CA GLU A 647 -4.63 -6.55 38.62
C GLU A 647 -5.91 -5.79 38.97
N SER A 648 -5.77 -4.53 39.42
CA SER A 648 -6.88 -3.64 39.79
C SER A 648 -7.65 -3.04 38.62
N TRP A 649 -7.15 -3.17 37.39
CA TRP A 649 -7.82 -2.62 36.21
C TRP A 649 -9.15 -3.30 35.95
N ASN A 650 -10.20 -2.49 35.81
CA ASN A 650 -11.49 -2.97 35.35
C ASN A 650 -11.50 -2.99 33.81
N VAL A 651 -11.37 -4.18 33.24
CA VAL A 651 -11.38 -4.40 31.78
C VAL A 651 -12.73 -4.92 31.24
N SER A 652 -13.79 -4.90 32.06
CA SER A 652 -15.07 -5.52 31.71
C SER A 652 -15.74 -4.91 30.47
N ASN A 653 -15.40 -3.67 30.08
CA ASN A 653 -15.92 -3.00 28.89
C ASN A 653 -14.98 -3.05 27.67
N VAL A 654 -13.80 -3.66 27.81
CA VAL A 654 -12.80 -3.73 26.74
C VAL A 654 -13.24 -4.73 25.68
N ALA A 655 -13.30 -4.29 24.42
CA ALA A 655 -13.63 -5.12 23.27
C ALA A 655 -12.40 -5.56 22.47
N ASN A 656 -11.29 -4.81 22.55
CA ASN A 656 -10.08 -5.05 21.76
C ASN A 656 -8.82 -4.99 22.64
N MET A 657 -8.07 -6.10 22.69
CA MET A 657 -6.77 -6.26 23.38
C MET A 657 -5.68 -6.77 22.42
N ARG A 658 -5.87 -6.60 21.10
CA ARG A 658 -4.92 -7.03 20.08
C ARG A 658 -3.52 -6.45 20.38
N ASN A 659 -2.47 -7.27 20.32
CA ASN A 659 -1.07 -6.88 20.57
C ASN A 659 -0.77 -6.21 21.94
N MET A 660 -1.70 -6.22 22.92
CA MET A 660 -1.58 -5.39 24.13
C MET A 660 -0.23 -5.52 24.84
N PHE A 661 0.33 -6.74 24.93
CA PHE A 661 1.62 -7.06 25.52
C PHE A 661 2.56 -7.77 24.54
N SER A 662 2.33 -7.64 23.23
CA SER A 662 3.23 -8.24 22.24
C SER A 662 4.62 -7.64 22.36
N GLU A 663 5.65 -8.49 22.32
CA GLU A 663 7.07 -8.13 22.45
C GLU A 663 7.38 -7.37 23.76
N THR A 664 6.56 -7.57 24.81
CA THR A 664 6.81 -7.03 26.16
C THR A 664 7.64 -8.01 26.98
N ASP A 665 8.95 -8.03 26.73
CA ASP A 665 9.88 -9.06 27.22
C ASP A 665 9.88 -9.28 28.75
N LEU A 666 9.57 -8.25 29.55
CA LEU A 666 9.65 -8.31 31.01
C LEU A 666 8.32 -8.51 31.74
N PHE A 667 7.19 -8.30 31.07
CA PHE A 667 5.88 -8.30 31.72
C PHE A 667 5.49 -9.70 32.20
N ASN A 668 5.23 -9.83 33.51
CA ASN A 668 4.79 -11.07 34.12
C ASN A 668 4.01 -10.81 35.43
N GLN A 669 3.06 -9.87 35.40
CA GLN A 669 2.25 -9.47 36.57
C GLN A 669 0.87 -10.15 36.56
N PRO A 670 0.29 -10.44 37.74
CA PRO A 670 -1.00 -11.12 37.84
C PRO A 670 -2.13 -10.33 37.14
N ILE A 671 -2.92 -11.05 36.35
CA ILE A 671 -4.06 -10.56 35.56
C ILE A 671 -5.20 -11.58 35.51
N GLU A 672 -5.16 -12.62 36.35
CA GLU A 672 -6.13 -13.71 36.43
C GLU A 672 -7.55 -13.24 36.80
N ASN A 673 -7.65 -12.08 37.48
CA ASN A 673 -8.89 -11.50 37.99
C ASN A 673 -9.59 -10.58 36.98
N TRP A 674 -9.01 -10.37 35.80
CA TRP A 674 -9.63 -9.57 34.75
C TRP A 674 -10.90 -10.21 34.19
N ASP A 675 -11.99 -9.42 34.13
CA ASP A 675 -13.21 -9.79 33.41
C ASP A 675 -13.05 -9.50 31.92
N VAL A 676 -12.57 -10.50 31.17
CA VAL A 676 -12.40 -10.41 29.71
C VAL A 676 -13.65 -10.84 28.91
N SER A 677 -14.82 -10.95 29.57
CA SER A 677 -16.03 -11.51 28.94
C SER A 677 -16.57 -10.71 27.76
N ASN A 678 -16.22 -9.43 27.62
CA ASN A 678 -16.60 -8.59 26.48
C ASN A 678 -15.53 -8.47 25.38
N VAL A 679 -14.35 -9.06 25.58
CA VAL A 679 -13.25 -8.98 24.62
C VAL A 679 -13.58 -9.80 23.37
N ARG A 680 -13.37 -9.21 22.20
CA ARG A 680 -13.60 -9.85 20.88
C ARG A 680 -12.31 -10.18 20.15
N ASP A 681 -11.25 -9.38 20.33
CA ASP A 681 -9.96 -9.58 19.67
C ASP A 681 -8.81 -9.62 20.72
N MET A 682 -8.13 -10.76 20.79
CA MET A 682 -6.91 -11.01 21.58
C MET A 682 -5.74 -11.42 20.67
N GLY A 683 -5.82 -11.15 19.37
CA GLY A 683 -4.79 -11.51 18.41
C GLY A 683 -3.45 -10.93 18.85
N LYS A 684 -2.42 -11.77 18.90
CA LYS A 684 -1.05 -11.42 19.30
C LYS A 684 -0.94 -10.78 20.68
N MET A 685 -1.93 -10.90 21.57
CA MET A 685 -1.92 -10.20 22.86
C MET A 685 -0.61 -10.40 23.64
N PHE A 686 0.00 -11.59 23.58
CA PHE A 686 1.27 -11.94 24.22
C PHE A 686 2.33 -12.41 23.22
N ASP A 687 2.18 -12.16 21.92
CA ASP A 687 3.14 -12.59 20.89
C ASP A 687 4.56 -12.13 21.23
N ASN A 688 5.49 -13.06 21.38
CA ASN A 688 6.88 -12.86 21.81
C ASN A 688 7.04 -12.20 23.20
N ALA A 689 6.08 -12.36 24.12
CA ALA A 689 6.20 -11.91 25.50
C ALA A 689 7.03 -12.91 26.33
N LYS A 690 8.37 -12.84 26.21
CA LYS A 690 9.29 -13.91 26.64
C LYS A 690 9.17 -14.35 28.11
N LYS A 691 8.84 -13.45 29.04
CA LYS A 691 8.70 -13.77 30.48
C LYS A 691 7.28 -14.09 30.94
N PHE A 692 6.28 -13.92 30.09
CA PHE A 692 4.89 -14.06 30.49
C PHE A 692 4.53 -15.52 30.78
N ASN A 693 4.05 -15.80 32.00
CA ASN A 693 3.62 -17.14 32.43
C ASN A 693 2.59 -17.07 33.57
N GLN A 694 1.61 -16.16 33.49
CA GLN A 694 0.59 -15.95 34.53
C GLN A 694 -0.67 -16.80 34.29
N PRO A 695 -1.35 -17.27 35.35
CA PRO A 695 -2.52 -18.13 35.21
C PRO A 695 -3.68 -17.40 34.54
N LEU A 696 -4.26 -17.99 33.48
CA LEU A 696 -5.38 -17.40 32.73
C LEU A 696 -6.62 -18.31 32.69
N GLU A 697 -6.62 -19.44 33.41
CA GLU A 697 -7.68 -20.46 33.32
C GLU A 697 -9.08 -19.91 33.72
N SER A 698 -9.11 -18.89 34.58
CA SER A 698 -10.33 -18.21 35.07
C SER A 698 -10.99 -17.31 34.04
N TRP A 699 -10.30 -16.94 32.96
CA TRP A 699 -10.80 -15.99 31.98
C TRP A 699 -12.01 -16.54 31.21
N ASN A 700 -13.08 -15.73 31.15
CA ASN A 700 -14.23 -16.03 30.31
C ASN A 700 -13.99 -15.54 28.88
N VAL A 701 -13.51 -16.43 28.00
CA VAL A 701 -13.21 -16.12 26.59
C VAL A 701 -14.36 -16.43 25.61
N SER A 702 -15.59 -16.67 26.10
CA SER A 702 -16.72 -17.15 25.28
C SER A 702 -17.14 -16.21 24.15
N ASN A 703 -16.77 -14.93 24.22
CA ASN A 703 -17.07 -13.90 23.21
C ASN A 703 -15.89 -13.56 22.29
N VAL A 704 -14.71 -14.13 22.54
CA VAL A 704 -13.52 -13.89 21.71
C VAL A 704 -13.73 -14.51 20.33
N ARG A 705 -13.41 -13.74 19.28
CA ARG A 705 -13.49 -14.15 17.87
C ARG A 705 -12.11 -14.39 17.27
N ASN A 706 -11.09 -13.67 17.74
CA ASN A 706 -9.75 -13.69 17.17
C ASN A 706 -8.69 -13.92 18.27
N MET A 707 -7.93 -15.00 18.15
CA MET A 707 -6.76 -15.35 18.98
C MET A 707 -5.51 -15.61 18.10
N TYR A 708 -5.47 -15.05 16.89
CA TYR A 708 -4.35 -15.15 15.95
C TYR A 708 -3.02 -14.89 16.66
N CYS A 709 -2.07 -15.84 16.64
CA CYS A 709 -0.74 -15.71 17.26
C CYS A 709 -0.74 -15.25 18.73
N MET A 710 -1.80 -15.46 19.52
CA MET A 710 -1.92 -14.88 20.87
C MET A 710 -0.72 -15.17 21.77
N PHE A 711 -0.14 -16.39 21.68
CA PHE A 711 1.05 -16.83 22.43
C PHE A 711 2.20 -17.27 21.50
N ASN A 712 2.24 -16.78 20.26
CA ASN A 712 3.34 -17.08 19.35
C ASN A 712 4.67 -16.63 20.00
N GLU A 713 5.73 -17.44 19.90
CA GLU A 713 7.06 -17.17 20.49
C GLU A 713 7.06 -16.87 22.01
N THR A 714 5.97 -17.14 22.73
CA THR A 714 5.86 -16.90 24.19
C THR A 714 6.52 -18.05 24.95
N SER A 715 7.85 -18.12 24.86
CA SER A 715 8.63 -19.33 25.14
C SER A 715 8.48 -19.93 26.55
N LEU A 716 8.12 -19.15 27.57
CA LEU A 716 7.94 -19.62 28.96
C LEU A 716 6.49 -19.92 29.35
N PHE A 717 5.52 -19.59 28.51
CA PHE A 717 4.11 -19.75 28.85
C PHE A 717 3.71 -21.23 28.88
N ASN A 718 3.19 -21.70 30.03
CA ASN A 718 2.73 -23.08 30.19
C ASN A 718 1.60 -23.21 31.23
N GLN A 719 0.59 -22.35 31.15
CA GLN A 719 -0.53 -22.33 32.10
C GLN A 719 -1.75 -23.08 31.57
N PRO A 720 -2.58 -23.69 32.43
CA PRO A 720 -3.74 -24.48 32.00
C PRO A 720 -4.81 -23.61 31.32
N LEU A 721 -5.29 -24.05 30.16
CA LEU A 721 -6.34 -23.36 29.37
C LEU A 721 -7.52 -24.26 28.99
N ALA A 722 -7.56 -25.50 29.51
CA ALA A 722 -8.55 -26.51 29.12
C ALA A 722 -10.01 -26.11 29.43
N LYS A 723 -10.23 -25.18 30.37
CA LYS A 723 -11.57 -24.71 30.76
C LYS A 723 -12.12 -23.57 29.90
N TRP A 724 -11.32 -23.01 28.99
CA TRP A 724 -11.77 -21.93 28.11
C TRP A 724 -12.90 -22.37 27.18
N ASP A 725 -14.00 -21.62 27.14
CA ASP A 725 -15.05 -21.78 26.13
C ASP A 725 -14.67 -21.05 24.84
N ILE A 726 -14.11 -21.79 23.89
CA ILE A 726 -13.58 -21.24 22.63
C ILE A 726 -14.54 -21.37 21.44
N LYS A 727 -15.79 -21.78 21.64
CA LYS A 727 -16.78 -22.03 20.55
C LYS A 727 -17.02 -20.85 19.62
N SER A 728 -16.72 -19.64 20.10
CA SER A 728 -16.89 -18.40 19.35
C SER A 728 -15.69 -18.03 18.49
N VAL A 729 -14.52 -18.62 18.72
CA VAL A 729 -13.27 -18.23 18.09
C VAL A 729 -13.24 -18.71 16.64
N GLU A 730 -12.92 -17.81 15.72
CA GLU A 730 -12.88 -18.07 14.28
C GLU A 730 -11.44 -18.18 13.75
N ASN A 731 -10.49 -17.48 14.37
CA ASN A 731 -9.09 -17.45 13.97
C ASN A 731 -8.16 -17.76 15.15
N MET A 732 -7.37 -18.83 15.02
CA MET A 732 -6.32 -19.26 15.96
C MET A 732 -4.99 -19.56 15.26
N LYS A 733 -4.79 -19.09 14.01
CA LYS A 733 -3.56 -19.39 13.25
C LYS A 733 -2.33 -19.01 14.07
N CYS A 734 -1.37 -19.94 14.15
CA CYS A 734 -0.09 -19.82 14.86
C CYS A 734 -0.20 -19.45 16.35
N MET A 735 -1.34 -19.70 17.02
CA MET A 735 -1.56 -19.28 18.41
C MET A 735 -0.44 -19.70 19.39
N PHE A 736 0.15 -20.88 19.20
CA PHE A 736 1.24 -21.44 20.03
C PHE A 736 2.51 -21.75 19.22
N SER A 737 2.64 -21.22 18.01
CA SER A 737 3.85 -21.40 17.21
C SER A 737 5.06 -20.89 17.99
N GLU A 738 6.15 -21.65 18.07
CA GLU A 738 7.35 -21.35 18.86
C GLU A 738 7.12 -21.11 20.38
N ALA A 739 5.97 -21.49 20.94
CA ALA A 739 5.73 -21.48 22.39
C ALA A 739 6.40 -22.69 23.08
N LYS A 740 7.73 -22.67 23.15
CA LYS A 740 8.58 -23.85 23.48
C LYS A 740 8.22 -24.61 24.76
N SER A 741 7.73 -23.93 25.80
CA SER A 741 7.38 -24.57 27.08
C SER A 741 5.93 -25.09 27.13
N PHE A 742 5.08 -24.73 26.16
CA PHE A 742 3.65 -25.02 26.21
C PHE A 742 3.37 -26.49 25.89
N ASN A 743 2.84 -27.23 26.86
CA ASN A 743 2.53 -28.67 26.72
C ASN A 743 1.18 -29.08 27.33
N GLN A 744 0.25 -28.13 27.43
CA GLN A 744 -1.06 -28.35 28.06
C GLN A 744 -2.00 -29.17 27.17
N ASN A 745 -2.87 -29.98 27.79
CA ASN A 745 -3.91 -30.72 27.08
C ASN A 745 -5.11 -29.83 26.79
N LEU A 746 -5.46 -29.68 25.50
CA LEU A 746 -6.55 -28.85 25.00
C LEU A 746 -7.66 -29.67 24.31
N ASP A 747 -7.82 -30.95 24.68
CA ASP A 747 -8.79 -31.85 24.03
C ASP A 747 -10.25 -31.50 24.27
N THR A 748 -10.53 -30.68 25.27
CA THR A 748 -11.86 -30.17 25.61
C THR A 748 -12.34 -29.05 24.68
N TRP A 749 -11.48 -28.49 23.84
CA TRP A 749 -11.79 -27.34 22.98
C TRP A 749 -12.64 -27.74 21.76
N ASP A 750 -13.76 -27.05 21.57
CA ASP A 750 -14.64 -27.17 20.41
C ASP A 750 -14.15 -26.27 19.26
N LEU A 751 -13.47 -26.88 18.27
CA LEU A 751 -12.87 -26.19 17.14
C LEU A 751 -13.81 -25.98 15.94
N SER A 752 -15.12 -26.24 16.08
CA SER A 752 -16.07 -26.24 14.95
C SER A 752 -16.12 -24.93 14.15
N LYS A 753 -15.80 -23.78 14.76
CA LYS A 753 -15.76 -22.47 14.09
C LYS A 753 -14.38 -22.02 13.63
N VAL A 754 -13.31 -22.72 14.00
CA VAL A 754 -11.94 -22.31 13.68
C VAL A 754 -11.67 -22.58 12.19
N LYS A 755 -11.38 -21.53 11.42
CA LYS A 755 -11.25 -21.61 9.95
C LYS A 755 -9.86 -22.03 9.47
N ASN A 756 -8.83 -21.95 10.30
CA ASN A 756 -7.43 -22.16 9.90
C ASN A 756 -6.96 -23.60 10.16
N LYS A 757 -6.72 -24.38 9.09
CA LYS A 757 -6.23 -25.77 9.18
C LYS A 757 -4.86 -25.90 9.87
N GLU A 758 -3.99 -24.90 9.71
CA GLU A 758 -2.63 -24.87 10.27
C GLU A 758 -2.59 -24.96 11.81
N PHE A 759 -3.55 -24.34 12.52
CA PHE A 759 -3.60 -24.44 13.98
C PHE A 759 -3.83 -25.88 14.46
N ILE A 760 -4.53 -26.71 13.68
CA ILE A 760 -4.73 -28.13 14.02
C ILE A 760 -3.39 -28.87 13.99
N ALA A 761 -2.51 -28.53 13.04
CA ALA A 761 -1.15 -29.06 12.99
C ALA A 761 -0.31 -28.60 14.19
N ASP A 762 -0.34 -27.30 14.53
CA ASP A 762 0.34 -26.76 15.72
C ASP A 762 -0.17 -27.42 17.02
N ARG A 763 -1.49 -27.61 17.16
CA ARG A 763 -2.09 -28.33 18.30
C ARG A 763 -1.60 -29.78 18.38
N LYS A 764 -1.38 -30.46 17.25
CA LYS A 764 -0.78 -31.81 17.23
C LYS A 764 0.69 -31.77 17.65
N LYS A 765 1.47 -30.78 17.21
CA LYS A 765 2.86 -30.57 17.65
C LYS A 765 2.97 -30.37 19.17
N VAL A 766 2.07 -29.58 19.76
CA VAL A 766 1.97 -29.40 21.23
C VAL A 766 1.69 -30.73 21.95
N LYS A 767 0.94 -31.64 21.32
CA LYS A 767 0.64 -32.99 21.84
C LYS A 767 1.81 -33.97 21.73
N LEU A 768 2.67 -33.81 20.71
CA LEU A 768 3.79 -34.70 20.39
C LEU A 768 5.04 -34.50 21.27
N ASN A 769 5.09 -33.43 22.08
CA ASN A 769 6.17 -33.17 23.03
C ASN A 769 6.21 -34.12 24.26
N ILE A 770 5.60 -35.30 24.14
CA ILE A 770 5.85 -36.43 25.04
C ILE A 770 7.10 -37.16 24.50
N PRO A 771 8.21 -37.28 25.25
CA PRO A 771 9.40 -37.93 24.75
C PRO A 771 9.17 -39.44 24.63
N THR A 772 8.77 -39.92 23.46
CA THR A 772 8.64 -41.35 23.18
C THR A 772 9.53 -41.77 22.01
N LYS A 773 10.45 -42.70 22.30
CA LYS A 773 11.47 -43.34 21.45
C LYS A 773 11.06 -43.80 20.03
N GLN A 774 9.80 -43.70 19.64
CA GLN A 774 9.23 -44.35 18.46
C GLN A 774 9.42 -43.55 17.16
N SER A 775 9.47 -42.21 17.21
CA SER A 775 9.72 -41.39 15.99
C SER A 775 11.10 -41.64 15.37
N SER A 776 12.10 -42.03 16.17
CA SER A 776 13.46 -42.30 15.69
C SER A 776 13.56 -43.54 14.78
N ALA A 777 12.67 -44.52 14.90
CA ALA A 777 12.73 -45.75 14.08
C ALA A 777 12.11 -45.52 12.68
N ASN A 778 10.99 -44.80 12.61
CA ASN A 778 10.32 -44.43 11.36
C ASN A 778 11.15 -43.44 10.54
N GLU A 779 11.80 -42.47 11.20
CA GLU A 779 12.74 -41.55 10.57
C GLU A 779 13.93 -42.29 9.94
N LYS A 780 14.50 -43.27 10.66
CA LYS A 780 15.58 -44.12 10.15
C LYS A 780 15.12 -45.01 9.00
N LEU A 781 13.87 -45.46 9.03
CA LEU A 781 13.27 -46.24 7.94
C LEU A 781 13.18 -45.38 6.67
N LEU A 782 12.65 -44.17 6.75
CA LEU A 782 12.55 -43.27 5.59
C LEU A 782 13.94 -42.91 5.03
N LYS A 783 14.88 -42.52 5.89
CA LYS A 783 16.28 -42.22 5.49
C LYS A 783 16.95 -43.42 4.82
N ALA A 784 16.62 -44.65 5.21
CA ALA A 784 17.14 -45.86 4.58
C ALA A 784 16.52 -46.14 3.20
N ILE A 785 15.20 -45.90 3.05
CA ILE A 785 14.48 -46.03 1.76
C ILE A 785 15.01 -45.01 0.76
N LEU A 786 15.08 -43.73 1.13
CA LEU A 786 15.57 -42.64 0.26
C LEU A 786 17.01 -42.86 -0.23
N ARG A 787 17.85 -43.51 0.59
CA ARG A 787 19.26 -43.81 0.26
C ARG A 787 19.47 -45.20 -0.33
N SER A 788 18.41 -45.98 -0.54
CA SER A 788 18.46 -47.38 -0.99
C SER A 788 19.44 -48.24 -0.16
N ASN A 789 19.48 -48.02 1.16
CA ASN A 789 20.41 -48.69 2.07
C ASN A 789 19.73 -49.86 2.80
N VAL A 790 19.87 -51.05 2.22
CA VAL A 790 19.25 -52.32 2.71
C VAL A 790 19.62 -52.63 4.16
N ASP A 791 20.88 -52.43 4.56
CA ASP A 791 21.34 -52.76 5.92
C ASP A 791 20.67 -51.86 6.97
N ASN A 792 20.52 -50.57 6.68
CA ASN A 792 19.84 -49.64 7.56
C ASN A 792 18.32 -49.82 7.54
N PHE A 793 17.77 -50.22 6.40
CA PHE A 793 16.36 -50.58 6.25
C PHE A 793 15.99 -51.77 7.15
N HIS A 794 16.73 -52.88 7.05
CA HIS A 794 16.49 -54.05 7.90
C HIS A 794 16.71 -53.76 9.39
N LYS A 795 17.65 -52.87 9.74
CA LYS A 795 17.84 -52.41 11.13
C LYS A 795 16.65 -51.60 11.64
N ALA A 796 16.07 -50.73 10.81
CA ALA A 796 14.91 -49.93 11.18
C ALA A 796 13.66 -50.80 11.38
N ILE A 797 13.41 -51.77 10.49
CA ILE A 797 12.32 -52.75 10.64
C ILE A 797 12.50 -53.57 11.92
N LYS A 798 13.71 -54.07 12.21
CA LYS A 798 14.00 -54.80 13.46
C LYS A 798 13.89 -53.93 14.72
N ALA A 799 14.08 -52.62 14.60
CA ALA A 799 13.93 -51.66 15.68
C ALA A 799 12.45 -51.29 15.95
N GLY A 800 11.49 -51.89 15.24
CA GLY A 800 10.07 -51.71 15.46
C GLY A 800 9.47 -50.52 14.70
N ALA A 801 10.03 -50.14 13.55
CA ALA A 801 9.42 -49.14 12.69
C ALA A 801 8.01 -49.55 12.28
N ASN A 802 7.05 -48.63 12.41
CA ASN A 802 5.65 -48.87 12.05
C ASN A 802 5.44 -48.54 10.57
N ILE A 803 5.37 -49.58 9.74
CA ILE A 803 5.24 -49.44 8.27
C ILE A 803 3.84 -49.00 7.80
N ASN A 804 2.84 -49.00 8.70
CA ASN A 804 1.45 -48.65 8.40
C ASN A 804 1.09 -47.21 8.78
N GLU A 805 2.00 -46.46 9.38
CA GLU A 805 1.80 -45.04 9.66
C GLU A 805 2.19 -44.20 8.43
N PRO A 806 1.47 -43.10 8.13
CA PRO A 806 1.86 -42.17 7.09
C PRO A 806 3.15 -41.43 7.48
N ILE A 807 3.93 -41.02 6.48
CA ILE A 807 5.17 -40.26 6.71
C ILE A 807 4.83 -38.85 7.22
N GLU A 808 5.42 -38.49 8.36
CA GLU A 808 5.39 -37.12 8.92
C GLU A 808 6.56 -36.28 8.39
N VAL A 809 6.40 -34.95 8.36
CA VAL A 809 7.44 -34.00 7.93
C VAL A 809 8.76 -34.22 8.68
N ILE A 810 9.85 -34.42 7.95
CA ILE A 810 11.20 -34.56 8.49
C ILE A 810 12.02 -33.32 8.11
N GLU A 811 12.46 -32.54 9.10
CA GLU A 811 13.15 -31.25 8.92
C GLU A 811 14.57 -31.34 8.29
N ASP A 812 15.06 -32.53 7.97
CA ASP A 812 16.48 -32.80 7.66
C ASP A 812 16.81 -33.08 6.18
N TYR A 813 15.84 -33.01 5.26
CA TYR A 813 16.07 -33.26 3.83
C TYR A 813 15.23 -32.33 2.94
N ASP A 814 15.91 -31.56 2.09
CA ASP A 814 15.31 -30.52 1.22
C ASP A 814 14.30 -31.03 0.17
N ASP A 815 14.09 -32.35 0.05
CA ASP A 815 13.16 -32.98 -0.91
C ASP A 815 12.00 -33.75 -0.23
N CYS A 816 11.78 -33.59 1.08
CA CYS A 816 10.83 -34.42 1.83
C CYS A 816 9.40 -33.87 1.97
N GLU A 817 9.16 -32.59 1.65
CA GLU A 817 7.81 -31.99 1.72
C GLU A 817 6.82 -32.67 0.76
N GLU A 818 7.29 -33.21 -0.37
CA GLU A 818 6.44 -33.89 -1.36
C GLU A 818 5.92 -35.27 -0.93
N TYR A 819 6.44 -35.82 0.19
CA TYR A 819 6.10 -37.16 0.67
C TYR A 819 5.29 -37.16 1.97
N GLU A 820 4.89 -35.99 2.47
CA GLU A 820 4.03 -35.88 3.65
C GLU A 820 2.68 -36.57 3.39
N GLY A 821 2.26 -37.45 4.30
CA GLY A 821 1.01 -38.19 4.16
C GLY A 821 1.06 -39.40 3.21
N CYS A 822 2.21 -39.68 2.56
CA CYS A 822 2.39 -40.87 1.74
C CYS A 822 2.77 -42.11 2.58
N SER A 823 2.46 -43.30 2.05
CA SER A 823 2.92 -44.56 2.65
C SER A 823 4.42 -44.79 2.39
N PHE A 824 5.09 -45.55 3.27
CA PHE A 824 6.49 -45.96 3.06
C PHE A 824 6.69 -46.74 1.76
N LEU A 825 5.66 -47.49 1.32
CA LEU A 825 5.71 -48.25 0.08
C LEU A 825 5.58 -47.34 -1.15
N ALA A 826 4.72 -46.33 -1.08
CA ALA A 826 4.58 -45.32 -2.14
C ALA A 826 5.89 -44.55 -2.39
N VAL A 827 6.58 -44.16 -1.32
CA VAL A 827 7.88 -43.46 -1.44
C VAL A 827 9.00 -44.37 -1.94
N ALA A 828 9.02 -45.64 -1.52
CA ALA A 828 9.97 -46.62 -2.03
C ALA A 828 9.76 -46.88 -3.53
N LEU A 829 8.50 -46.95 -3.97
CA LEU A 829 8.11 -47.07 -5.37
C LEU A 829 8.55 -45.86 -6.19
N ASP A 830 8.27 -44.65 -5.70
CA ASP A 830 8.62 -43.39 -6.36
C ASP A 830 10.13 -43.22 -6.52
N LYS A 831 10.92 -43.47 -5.47
CA LYS A 831 12.39 -43.42 -5.56
C LYS A 831 12.97 -44.52 -6.44
N ALA A 832 12.40 -45.72 -6.43
CA ALA A 832 12.78 -46.74 -7.40
C ALA A 832 12.58 -46.19 -8.82
N LEU A 833 11.40 -45.63 -9.13
CA LEU A 833 11.05 -45.12 -10.46
C LEU A 833 11.89 -43.92 -10.90
N TYR A 834 12.10 -42.91 -10.04
CA TYR A 834 12.96 -41.76 -10.32
C TYR A 834 14.38 -42.18 -10.77
N HIS A 835 14.94 -43.20 -10.13
CA HIS A 835 16.27 -43.69 -10.48
C HIS A 835 16.32 -44.53 -11.76
N LEU A 836 15.19 -45.09 -12.20
CA LEU A 836 15.04 -45.85 -13.44
C LEU A 836 14.90 -44.90 -14.65
N THR A 837 14.23 -43.75 -14.49
CA THR A 837 13.99 -42.76 -15.56
C THR A 837 15.16 -41.76 -15.74
N TYR A 838 15.67 -41.16 -14.66
CA TYR A 838 16.59 -40.01 -14.76
C TYR A 838 18.00 -40.34 -15.28
N PHE A 839 18.45 -41.61 -15.21
CA PHE A 839 19.84 -41.98 -15.55
C PHE A 839 20.09 -42.35 -17.02
N ASN A 840 19.04 -42.45 -17.85
CA ASN A 840 19.15 -42.72 -19.29
C ASN A 840 19.21 -41.45 -20.15
N HIS A 841 18.94 -40.28 -19.58
CA HIS A 841 19.00 -39.01 -20.32
C HIS A 841 20.43 -38.57 -20.72
N GLY A 842 21.48 -39.27 -20.25
CA GLY A 842 22.87 -38.79 -20.36
C GLY A 842 23.88 -39.61 -21.18
N LYS A 843 23.61 -40.85 -21.63
CA LYS A 843 24.65 -41.65 -22.33
C LYS A 843 24.12 -42.51 -23.49
N LYS A 844 24.63 -42.23 -24.70
CA LYS A 844 24.41 -42.93 -25.99
C LYS A 844 24.92 -44.39 -25.99
N GLY A 845 24.31 -45.31 -25.24
CA GLY A 845 24.66 -46.75 -25.26
C GLY A 845 23.43 -47.66 -25.21
N LYS A 846 23.49 -48.83 -25.87
CA LYS A 846 22.43 -49.86 -25.82
C LYS A 846 22.15 -50.26 -24.36
N PHE A 847 20.88 -50.28 -23.99
CA PHE A 847 20.39 -50.74 -22.70
C PHE A 847 20.86 -52.19 -22.40
N ASN A 848 21.28 -52.46 -21.16
CA ASN A 848 21.71 -53.79 -20.71
C ASN A 848 20.95 -54.15 -19.41
N LYS A 849 19.95 -55.02 -19.56
CA LYS A 849 19.05 -55.50 -18.48
C LYS A 849 19.82 -56.09 -17.29
N GLU A 850 20.83 -56.91 -17.55
CA GLU A 850 21.59 -57.61 -16.52
C GLU A 850 22.46 -56.67 -15.67
N LYS A 851 23.06 -55.64 -16.28
CA LYS A 851 23.83 -54.60 -15.56
C LYS A 851 22.92 -53.66 -14.76
N TYR A 852 21.70 -53.47 -15.23
CA TYR A 852 20.68 -52.62 -14.64
C TYR A 852 20.06 -53.26 -13.39
N GLU A 853 19.60 -54.50 -13.51
CA GLU A 853 19.11 -55.32 -12.39
C GLU A 853 20.16 -55.42 -11.29
N LYS A 854 21.44 -55.57 -11.66
CA LYS A 854 22.56 -55.66 -10.69
C LYS A 854 22.87 -54.33 -9.99
N LYS A 855 22.58 -53.18 -10.60
CA LYS A 855 22.84 -51.84 -10.02
C LYS A 855 21.74 -51.42 -9.05
N TYR A 856 20.49 -51.81 -9.32
CA TYR A 856 19.32 -51.42 -8.53
C TYR A 856 18.70 -52.57 -7.70
N ALA A 857 19.34 -53.74 -7.69
CA ALA A 857 18.94 -54.90 -6.88
C ALA A 857 18.60 -54.54 -5.42
N LYS A 858 19.33 -53.59 -4.82
CA LYS A 858 19.12 -53.13 -3.44
C LYS A 858 17.84 -52.32 -3.23
N ALA A 859 17.44 -51.52 -4.22
CA ALA A 859 16.18 -50.77 -4.16
C ALA A 859 15.00 -51.72 -4.35
N PHE A 860 15.10 -52.66 -5.30
CA PHE A 860 14.10 -53.71 -5.50
C PHE A 860 13.98 -54.64 -4.29
N GLU A 861 15.08 -54.93 -3.59
CA GLU A 861 15.05 -55.70 -2.34
C GLU A 861 14.26 -54.99 -1.24
N ILE A 862 14.45 -53.69 -1.05
CA ILE A 862 13.68 -52.87 -0.09
C ILE A 862 12.19 -52.88 -0.46
N LEU A 863 11.88 -52.64 -1.74
CA LEU A 863 10.51 -52.61 -2.26
C LEU A 863 9.79 -53.95 -2.08
N ASN A 864 10.42 -55.05 -2.50
CA ASN A 864 9.87 -56.39 -2.34
C ASN A 864 9.69 -56.78 -0.88
N THR A 865 10.61 -56.33 0.00
CA THR A 865 10.49 -56.58 1.44
C THR A 865 9.31 -55.83 2.03
N LEU A 866 9.14 -54.53 1.72
CA LEU A 866 7.96 -53.76 2.15
C LEU A 866 6.68 -54.40 1.63
N LYS A 867 6.63 -54.81 0.35
CA LYS A 867 5.50 -55.53 -0.24
C LYS A 867 5.17 -56.82 0.52
N SER A 868 6.18 -57.63 0.87
CA SER A 868 5.99 -58.87 1.62
C SER A 868 5.47 -58.67 3.05
N LEU A 869 5.68 -57.49 3.63
CA LEU A 869 5.18 -57.11 4.94
C LEU A 869 3.72 -56.62 4.92
N ASN A 870 3.15 -56.46 3.72
CA ASN A 870 1.75 -56.14 3.46
C ASN A 870 1.23 -54.90 4.22
N PRO A 871 1.74 -53.70 3.91
CA PRO A 871 1.34 -52.48 4.60
C PRO A 871 -0.15 -52.19 4.37
N ASP A 872 -0.85 -51.77 5.42
CA ASP A 872 -2.25 -51.36 5.33
C ASP A 872 -2.33 -49.90 4.88
N GLU A 873 -2.76 -49.69 3.63
CA GLU A 873 -2.87 -48.36 3.01
C GLU A 873 -4.31 -47.82 3.00
N SER A 874 -5.28 -48.52 3.62
CA SER A 874 -6.73 -48.27 3.48
C SER A 874 -7.27 -46.95 4.06
N GLY A 875 -6.39 -46.06 4.52
CA GLY A 875 -6.73 -44.71 5.01
C GLY A 875 -5.61 -43.69 4.82
N ILE A 876 -4.63 -43.97 3.96
CA ILE A 876 -3.50 -43.09 3.66
C ILE A 876 -3.85 -42.28 2.41
N GLU A 877 -3.69 -40.95 2.47
CA GLU A 877 -4.11 -40.00 1.42
C GLU A 877 -3.29 -40.15 0.12
N CYS A 878 -2.07 -40.71 0.22
CA CYS A 878 -1.17 -41.04 -0.88
C CYS A 878 -0.70 -42.51 -0.75
N SER A 879 -1.42 -43.43 -1.39
CA SER A 879 -1.10 -44.87 -1.39
C SER A 879 -0.12 -45.27 -2.50
N ALA A 880 0.43 -46.49 -2.43
CA ALA A 880 1.29 -47.00 -3.49
C ALA A 880 0.51 -47.17 -4.81
N ALA A 881 -0.79 -47.50 -4.74
CA ALA A 881 -1.67 -47.60 -5.89
C ALA A 881 -1.94 -46.23 -6.54
N ASP A 882 -2.22 -45.20 -5.74
CA ASP A 882 -2.45 -43.83 -6.26
C ASP A 882 -1.20 -43.29 -6.96
N ARG A 883 -0.03 -43.54 -6.37
CA ARG A 883 1.25 -43.11 -6.95
C ARG A 883 1.59 -43.92 -8.22
N LEU A 884 1.29 -45.21 -8.24
CA LEU A 884 1.47 -46.07 -9.42
C LEU A 884 0.62 -45.56 -10.61
N ASN A 885 -0.66 -45.28 -10.37
CA ASN A 885 -1.57 -44.74 -11.39
C ASN A 885 -1.08 -43.39 -11.94
N SER A 886 -0.69 -42.48 -11.04
CA SER A 886 -0.12 -41.19 -11.45
C SER A 886 1.13 -41.36 -12.32
N ILE A 887 2.01 -42.30 -12.01
CA ILE A 887 3.23 -42.55 -12.79
C ILE A 887 2.91 -43.18 -14.15
N ILE A 888 1.95 -44.12 -14.21
CA ILE A 888 1.49 -44.72 -15.47
C ILE A 888 0.88 -43.64 -16.38
N GLU A 889 -0.01 -42.79 -15.85
CA GLU A 889 -0.61 -41.67 -16.59
C GLU A 889 0.44 -40.68 -17.11
N THR A 890 1.46 -40.38 -16.30
CA THR A 890 2.54 -39.46 -16.69
C THR A 890 3.43 -40.07 -17.78
N ARG A 891 3.74 -41.37 -17.72
CA ARG A 891 4.54 -42.06 -18.74
C ARG A 891 3.79 -42.29 -20.05
N ASP A 892 2.48 -42.50 -19.99
CA ASP A 892 1.64 -42.57 -21.20
C ASP A 892 1.54 -41.20 -21.90
N MET A 893 1.56 -40.08 -21.16
CA MET A 893 1.67 -38.74 -21.75
C MET A 893 3.03 -38.47 -22.40
N GLU A 894 4.14 -38.93 -21.81
CA GLU A 894 5.49 -38.82 -22.40
C GLU A 894 5.65 -39.62 -23.71
N LEU A 895 4.79 -40.60 -23.96
CA LEU A 895 4.76 -41.43 -25.17
C LEU A 895 3.91 -40.84 -26.30
N TYR A 896 3.01 -39.89 -26.02
CA TYR A 896 2.06 -39.34 -26.99
C TYR A 896 2.43 -37.94 -27.53
N ASP A 897 3.35 -37.23 -26.87
CA ASP A 897 3.85 -35.94 -27.34
C ASP A 897 5.08 -36.10 -28.26
N ASP A 898 5.14 -35.26 -29.31
CA ASP A 898 6.22 -35.23 -30.30
C ASP A 898 7.62 -35.23 -29.61
N PRO A 899 8.45 -36.27 -29.82
CA PRO A 899 9.79 -36.39 -29.22
C PRO A 899 10.69 -35.16 -29.45
N ALA A 900 10.39 -34.33 -30.45
CA ALA A 900 11.08 -33.09 -30.74
C ALA A 900 10.93 -32.01 -29.64
N ALA A 901 9.85 -32.02 -28.85
CA ALA A 901 9.59 -31.02 -27.81
C ALA A 901 10.56 -31.11 -26.61
N TYR A 902 11.18 -32.27 -26.40
CA TYR A 902 12.11 -32.55 -25.30
C TYR A 902 13.59 -32.66 -25.72
N GLY A 903 13.92 -32.28 -26.96
CA GLY A 903 15.31 -32.15 -27.42
C GLY A 903 15.96 -33.40 -28.03
N TYR A 904 15.18 -34.35 -28.56
CA TYR A 904 15.68 -35.61 -29.15
C TYR A 904 15.89 -35.56 -30.66
N ALA A 905 16.53 -34.51 -31.19
CA ALA A 905 16.71 -34.32 -32.64
C ALA A 905 17.75 -35.23 -33.34
N ASP A 906 18.38 -36.18 -32.63
CA ASP A 906 19.50 -37.00 -33.15
C ASP A 906 19.20 -38.51 -33.26
N PHE A 907 17.94 -38.94 -33.06
CA PHE A 907 17.55 -40.36 -33.04
C PHE A 907 17.09 -40.92 -34.39
N GLU A 908 17.45 -40.28 -35.51
CA GLU A 908 16.88 -40.58 -36.83
C GLU A 908 17.25 -41.93 -37.48
N ASP A 909 17.97 -42.86 -36.83
CA ASP A 909 18.47 -44.03 -37.59
C ASP A 909 18.41 -45.44 -36.99
N LYS A 910 17.97 -45.73 -35.74
CA LYS A 910 18.21 -47.11 -35.20
C LYS A 910 17.20 -47.84 -34.31
N MET A 911 15.98 -47.37 -34.05
CA MET A 911 14.96 -48.24 -33.44
C MET A 911 13.56 -47.75 -33.79
N SER A 912 12.65 -48.65 -34.18
CA SER A 912 11.23 -48.31 -34.33
C SER A 912 10.57 -48.14 -32.97
N GLU A 913 9.45 -47.42 -32.93
CA GLU A 913 8.59 -47.24 -31.73
C GLU A 913 8.22 -48.59 -31.09
N ASP A 914 7.91 -49.59 -31.93
CA ASP A 914 7.66 -50.98 -31.51
C ASP A 914 8.89 -51.67 -30.89
N GLU A 915 10.11 -51.39 -31.37
CA GLU A 915 11.33 -51.96 -30.80
C GLU A 915 11.68 -51.31 -29.45
N TRP A 916 11.35 -50.04 -29.25
CA TRP A 916 11.55 -49.31 -28.00
C TRP A 916 10.55 -49.77 -26.92
N LEU A 917 9.27 -49.89 -27.28
CA LEU A 917 8.22 -50.43 -26.40
C LEU A 917 8.49 -51.89 -25.99
N ALA A 918 9.03 -52.71 -26.90
CA ALA A 918 9.43 -54.09 -26.58
C ALA A 918 10.65 -54.20 -25.66
N CYS A 919 11.37 -53.09 -25.43
CA CYS A 919 12.58 -53.05 -24.61
C CYS A 919 12.44 -52.22 -23.32
N ASP A 920 11.25 -51.71 -22.96
CA ASP A 920 11.03 -50.95 -21.72
C ASP A 920 10.75 -51.88 -20.52
N PRO A 921 11.76 -52.21 -19.70
CA PRO A 921 11.57 -53.11 -18.57
C PRO A 921 10.90 -52.41 -17.39
N VAL A 922 10.76 -51.08 -17.41
CA VAL A 922 10.00 -50.33 -16.41
C VAL A 922 8.51 -50.54 -16.67
N LYS A 923 8.08 -50.57 -17.94
CA LYS A 923 6.69 -50.94 -18.31
C LYS A 923 6.38 -52.39 -17.96
N GLU A 924 7.25 -53.34 -18.33
CA GLU A 924 7.10 -54.78 -17.96
C GLU A 924 7.03 -54.98 -16.43
N TYR A 925 7.80 -54.20 -15.65
CA TYR A 925 7.78 -54.23 -14.19
C TYR A 925 6.52 -53.59 -13.59
N LEU A 926 6.08 -52.44 -14.11
CA LEU A 926 4.85 -51.76 -13.69
C LEU A 926 3.60 -52.62 -13.96
N GLU A 927 3.52 -53.24 -15.14
CA GLU A 927 2.44 -54.18 -15.52
C GLU A 927 2.43 -55.45 -14.65
N SER A 928 3.60 -55.86 -14.12
CA SER A 928 3.69 -56.99 -13.18
C SER A 928 3.19 -56.64 -11.78
N LEU A 929 3.32 -55.38 -11.36
CA LEU A 929 2.81 -54.89 -10.08
C LEU A 929 1.29 -54.71 -10.14
N GLU A 930 0.77 -54.15 -11.24
CA GLU A 930 -0.66 -53.91 -11.47
C GLU A 930 -1.49 -55.22 -11.40
N LYS A 931 -1.01 -56.29 -12.06
CA LYS A 931 -1.64 -57.63 -12.03
C LYS A 931 -1.65 -58.34 -10.67
N GLU A 932 -0.83 -57.91 -9.72
CA GLU A 932 -0.82 -58.47 -8.35
C GLU A 932 -1.63 -57.62 -7.36
N TYR A 933 -2.00 -56.39 -7.74
CA TYR A 933 -2.83 -55.48 -6.92
C TYR A 933 -4.32 -55.49 -7.33
N GLU A 934 -4.64 -55.78 -8.59
CA GLU A 934 -5.97 -56.26 -9.02
C GLU A 934 -6.27 -57.67 -8.49
#